data_AF-A0AAX7VL42-F1
#
_entry.id   AF-A0AAX7VL42-F1
#
_cell.length_a   1.000
_cell.length_b   1.000
_cell.length_c   1.000
_cell.angle_alpha   90.00
_cell.angle_beta   90.00
_cell.angle_gamma   90.00
#
_symmetry.space_group_name_H-M   'P 1'
#
loop_
_entity.id
_entity.type
_entity.pdbx_description
1 polymer ?
#
loop_
_entity_poly.entity_id
_entity_poly.type
_entity_poly.pdbx_seq_one_letter_code
_entity_poly.pdbx_strand_id
1 'polypeptide(L)'
;NVFYSQVPSIQLKAPHFASLMAISVFVAGVCGCCGPLRPRYKRLVDNIFPEDPKDGLSKSDMEKLTFYAVSAPEKLDRIGAYLAEKLSRDVVRHRYGNVVIAMEALDQLLMACHSQSIKPFVESFLHMVAKLLESREPDLQVLGTNSFVKFANIEEDTPSYHRRYDFFVSQFSAMCHSTHEDQETRTRIRVAGIKGLQGVVRKTVNDELQAIIWEPQHMDKLIPSMLFNMQDSEDLDRAGHPNTPSGAGQDGEENPSALAENCFRELLGRAAYGNMNNAVRPVLVHLDNHHLWDPNEFAVSCFRIIMYSIQAQHSHHVIQQVLNHLDTNNKNTPRVRAGIVQVLLETVAIAAKGSVGPTVLEVFNTLLKHLRMSVDFELGDSSRRNSASSVSSVRGKESEERIVQNAIIQTIGFFGGNLPDYQRAEVMMFIMGKVPVYGTPCHALDTVKIGHQGTKRIQTMLLSSLIMVTSGFKSKSMAAALPPPFLDPLFSISLMEDSELRQLVFEILHNILDRHDNRAKLRGIRIIPNVSALKIKREKISKQDVAFMKKHGQQLYRHIYLGCKEEDNVHKNFELLFTTLAILTIELANEEVVIDLIRLAIALQEMALNNEENLPMFIRCGIMALVAAYLNFLSQMIANPPFCQHVSKVIELRNMDAPYLLPEHIFRDKCPLPESLDKEDSQLYFQTADMAECLAGPGYNAERLSIPYVPQVTGEERLSRRPIIFFKEITFETLKKAIDTTGLEEQERAKRRQVMEKFQKAPFEEIAAHCESKANMLHDRLAQIFELTIRPPPSPSGVVSISAGHTQHQSVPVYEMKFPDLCVY
;
A
#
# COMPACT_ATOMS: atom_id res chain seq x y z
N ASN A 1 15.33 -34.05 -13.52
CA ASN A 1 16.35 -35.08 -13.22
C ASN A 1 16.98 -34.77 -11.88
N VAL A 2 17.21 -35.81 -11.07
CA VAL A 2 17.55 -35.82 -9.63
C VAL A 2 16.34 -35.74 -8.70
N PHE A 3 15.80 -36.91 -8.33
CA PHE A 3 15.57 -37.32 -6.94
C PHE A 3 15.34 -38.85 -6.92
N TYR A 4 16.40 -39.58 -6.58
CA TYR A 4 16.38 -40.98 -6.16
C TYR A 4 17.35 -41.08 -4.99
N SER A 5 16.85 -41.33 -3.77
CA SER A 5 17.37 -42.35 -2.85
C SER A 5 16.82 -42.21 -1.42
N GLN A 6 16.23 -43.32 -0.95
CA GLN A 6 16.46 -43.99 0.34
C GLN A 6 16.02 -43.33 1.67
N VAL A 7 15.04 -43.99 2.32
CA VAL A 7 14.84 -44.05 3.78
C VAL A 7 14.24 -45.46 4.09
N PRO A 8 14.39 -46.08 5.29
CA PRO A 8 14.91 -47.43 5.45
C PRO A 8 13.87 -48.47 5.84
N SER A 9 14.21 -49.74 5.62
CA SER A 9 13.48 -50.93 6.07
C SER A 9 13.47 -51.06 7.60
N ILE A 10 12.27 -51.00 8.20
CA ILE A 10 11.99 -51.46 9.57
C ILE A 10 11.11 -52.71 9.48
N GLN A 11 11.66 -53.83 9.93
CA GLN A 11 10.96 -55.08 10.15
C GLN A 11 10.05 -54.97 11.38
N LEU A 12 8.78 -55.38 11.24
CA LEU A 12 7.98 -55.89 12.35
C LEU A 12 7.38 -57.25 11.97
N LYS A 13 7.56 -58.23 12.86
CA LYS A 13 7.15 -59.64 12.73
C LYS A 13 5.72 -59.87 13.25
N ALA A 14 4.91 -60.51 12.39
CA ALA A 14 3.94 -61.62 12.63
C ALA A 14 2.72 -61.40 13.58
N PRO A 15 1.67 -62.26 13.63
CA PRO A 15 1.42 -63.53 12.89
C PRO A 15 -0.04 -63.81 12.40
N HIS A 16 -0.20 -64.98 11.75
CA HIS A 16 -1.43 -65.79 11.55
C HIS A 16 -2.57 -65.29 10.64
N PHE A 17 -2.52 -65.64 9.35
CA PHE A 17 -3.71 -66.04 8.55
C PHE A 17 -3.28 -66.87 7.33
N ALA A 18 -2.63 -68.02 7.58
CA ALA A 18 -2.27 -68.99 6.55
C ALA A 18 -2.84 -70.37 6.93
N SER A 19 -4.13 -70.59 6.69
CA SER A 19 -4.72 -71.95 6.73
C SER A 19 -6.05 -72.10 5.95
N LEU A 20 -6.31 -71.30 4.90
CA LEU A 20 -7.56 -71.45 4.11
C LEU A 20 -7.39 -71.34 2.58
N MET A 21 -6.15 -71.26 2.08
CA MET A 21 -5.83 -71.09 0.65
C MET A 21 -5.45 -72.40 -0.07
N ALA A 22 -5.93 -73.55 0.40
CA ALA A 22 -5.58 -74.86 -0.18
C ALA A 22 -6.76 -75.70 -0.72
N ILE A 23 -7.99 -75.17 -0.81
CA ILE A 23 -9.15 -75.92 -1.34
C ILE A 23 -9.96 -75.10 -2.37
N SER A 24 -9.30 -74.38 -3.29
CA SER A 24 -10.03 -73.69 -4.38
C SER A 24 -9.34 -73.71 -5.75
N VAL A 25 -8.40 -74.63 -5.98
CA VAL A 25 -7.70 -74.79 -7.28
C VAL A 25 -8.31 -75.91 -8.16
N PHE A 26 -9.38 -76.58 -7.72
CA PHE A 26 -10.12 -77.53 -8.57
C PHE A 26 -11.57 -77.07 -8.70
N VAL A 27 -11.85 -76.29 -9.74
CA VAL A 27 -12.96 -76.44 -10.73
C VAL A 27 -12.91 -75.17 -11.60
N ALA A 28 -11.96 -75.16 -12.54
CA ALA A 28 -12.04 -74.35 -13.75
C ALA A 28 -12.53 -75.28 -14.86
N GLY A 29 -13.72 -74.99 -15.39
CA GLY A 29 -14.33 -75.74 -16.48
C GLY A 29 -15.70 -76.30 -16.10
N VAL A 30 -16.68 -76.01 -16.95
CA VAL A 30 -18.07 -76.50 -16.99
C VAL A 30 -19.15 -75.54 -16.42
N CYS A 31 -19.96 -75.04 -17.36
CA CYS A 31 -21.37 -74.66 -17.23
C CYS A 31 -21.72 -73.22 -16.80
N GLY A 32 -21.86 -72.34 -17.79
CA GLY A 32 -22.99 -71.42 -17.81
C GLY A 32 -24.27 -72.23 -18.02
N CYS A 33 -25.13 -72.31 -16.99
CA CYS A 33 -26.56 -72.69 -17.01
C CYS A 33 -27.02 -73.00 -15.57
N CYS A 34 -27.09 -71.98 -14.70
CA CYS A 34 -27.77 -72.05 -13.39
C CYS A 34 -28.25 -70.66 -12.96
N GLY A 35 -29.19 -70.10 -13.72
CA GLY A 35 -29.87 -68.83 -13.41
C GLY A 35 -30.69 -68.79 -12.10
N PRO A 36 -31.28 -69.89 -11.57
CA PRO A 36 -32.20 -69.76 -10.42
C PRO A 36 -31.53 -69.62 -9.04
N LEU A 37 -30.29 -70.08 -8.87
CA LEU A 37 -29.58 -70.13 -7.57
C LEU A 37 -28.77 -68.86 -7.25
N ARG A 38 -28.65 -67.92 -8.20
CA ARG A 38 -27.98 -66.64 -7.96
C ARG A 38 -28.88 -65.70 -7.14
N PRO A 39 -28.34 -65.01 -6.11
CA PRO A 39 -29.08 -63.99 -5.37
C PRO A 39 -29.75 -62.98 -6.31
N ARG A 40 -31.01 -62.61 -6.01
CA ARG A 40 -31.85 -61.75 -6.86
C ARG A 40 -31.16 -60.45 -7.28
N TYR A 41 -30.40 -59.83 -6.36
CA TYR A 41 -29.67 -58.60 -6.65
C TYR A 41 -28.56 -58.78 -7.70
N LYS A 42 -27.85 -59.92 -7.71
CA LYS A 42 -26.81 -60.20 -8.72
C LYS A 42 -27.40 -60.36 -10.11
N ARG A 43 -28.58 -61.00 -10.21
CA ARG A 43 -29.31 -61.13 -11.48
C ARG A 43 -29.76 -59.78 -12.04
N LEU A 44 -30.30 -58.92 -11.17
CA LEU A 44 -30.70 -57.56 -11.58
C LEU A 44 -29.49 -56.74 -12.05
N VAL A 45 -28.34 -56.87 -11.38
CA VAL A 45 -27.09 -56.23 -11.81
C VAL A 45 -26.51 -56.86 -13.09
N ASP A 46 -26.66 -58.16 -13.32
CA ASP A 46 -26.16 -58.77 -14.56
C ASP A 46 -27.01 -58.36 -15.77
N ASN A 47 -28.32 -58.18 -15.59
CA ASN A 47 -29.27 -57.83 -16.66
C ASN A 47 -29.11 -56.40 -17.19
N ILE A 48 -28.44 -55.49 -16.47
CA ILE A 48 -28.18 -54.13 -16.97
C ILE A 48 -27.04 -54.09 -18.00
N PHE A 49 -26.26 -55.17 -18.14
CA PHE A 49 -25.17 -55.27 -19.10
C PHE A 49 -25.66 -55.98 -20.37
N PRO A 50 -25.75 -55.28 -21.52
CA PRO A 50 -26.10 -55.90 -22.80
C PRO A 50 -25.00 -56.84 -23.31
N GLU A 51 -25.33 -57.67 -24.31
CA GLU A 51 -24.36 -58.55 -24.98
C GLU A 51 -23.33 -57.76 -25.81
N ASP A 52 -23.74 -56.66 -26.45
CA ASP A 52 -22.84 -55.67 -27.06
C ASP A 52 -22.70 -54.44 -26.15
N PRO A 53 -21.49 -54.13 -25.61
CA PRO A 53 -21.26 -52.94 -24.79
C PRO A 53 -21.57 -51.61 -25.48
N LYS A 54 -21.72 -51.57 -26.81
CA LYS A 54 -22.13 -50.37 -27.57
C LYS A 54 -23.59 -50.01 -27.40
N ASP A 55 -24.44 -50.97 -26.99
CA ASP A 55 -25.87 -50.73 -26.78
C ASP A 55 -26.15 -49.88 -25.53
N GLY A 56 -25.14 -49.65 -24.70
CA GLY A 56 -25.22 -48.81 -23.50
C GLY A 56 -26.05 -49.43 -22.37
N LEU A 57 -26.28 -48.67 -21.30
CA LEU A 57 -27.03 -49.14 -20.15
C LEU A 57 -28.51 -49.42 -20.50
N SER A 58 -28.99 -50.64 -20.22
CA SER A 58 -30.41 -51.00 -20.40
C SER A 58 -31.30 -50.18 -19.46
N LYS A 59 -32.00 -49.17 -19.99
CA LYS A 59 -32.85 -48.25 -19.20
C LYS A 59 -33.94 -48.99 -18.42
N SER A 60 -34.63 -49.95 -19.05
CA SER A 60 -35.72 -50.69 -18.41
C SER A 60 -35.25 -51.60 -17.27
N ASP A 61 -34.05 -52.16 -17.38
CA ASP A 61 -33.50 -53.02 -16.32
C ASP A 61 -32.83 -52.20 -15.22
N MET A 62 -32.30 -51.02 -15.58
CA MET A 62 -31.82 -50.03 -14.62
C MET A 62 -32.95 -49.50 -13.74
N GLU A 63 -34.11 -49.16 -14.30
CA GLU A 63 -35.30 -48.75 -13.52
C GLU A 63 -35.73 -49.83 -12.52
N LYS A 64 -35.71 -51.11 -12.93
CA LYS A 64 -36.00 -52.24 -12.02
C LYS A 64 -34.95 -52.36 -10.92
N LEU A 65 -33.67 -52.15 -11.25
CA LEU A 65 -32.58 -52.18 -10.27
C LEU A 65 -32.69 -51.01 -9.28
N THR A 66 -32.98 -49.80 -9.77
CA THR A 66 -33.21 -48.60 -8.96
C THR A 66 -34.41 -48.79 -8.03
N PHE A 67 -35.55 -49.27 -8.56
CA PHE A 67 -36.72 -49.58 -7.73
C PHE A 67 -36.41 -50.61 -6.65
N TYR A 68 -35.67 -51.67 -7.00
CA TYR A 68 -35.26 -52.69 -6.04
C TYR A 68 -34.30 -52.14 -4.97
N ALA A 69 -33.38 -51.26 -5.35
CA ALA A 69 -32.42 -50.62 -4.46
C ALA A 69 -33.11 -49.65 -3.48
N VAL A 70 -34.05 -48.83 -3.97
CA VAL A 70 -34.86 -47.91 -3.14
C VAL A 70 -35.80 -48.68 -2.20
N SER A 71 -36.39 -49.79 -2.68
CA SER A 71 -37.32 -50.60 -1.88
C SER A 71 -36.63 -51.47 -0.81
N ALA A 72 -35.34 -51.74 -0.94
CA ALA A 72 -34.57 -52.59 -0.03
C ALA A 72 -33.18 -51.99 0.25
N PRO A 73 -33.12 -50.90 1.05
CA PRO A 73 -31.91 -50.11 1.22
C PRO A 73 -30.74 -50.89 1.86
N GLU A 74 -31.02 -51.92 2.65
CA GLU A 74 -30.01 -52.82 3.25
C GLU A 74 -29.25 -53.67 2.22
N LYS A 75 -29.74 -53.76 0.99
CA LYS A 75 -29.10 -54.50 -0.10
C LYS A 75 -28.28 -53.61 -1.02
N LEU A 76 -28.41 -52.29 -0.89
CA LEU A 76 -27.70 -51.30 -1.69
C LEU A 76 -26.18 -51.46 -1.56
N ASP A 77 -25.69 -51.69 -0.35
CA ASP A 77 -24.27 -51.98 -0.08
C ASP A 77 -23.75 -53.19 -0.86
N ARG A 78 -24.50 -54.31 -0.84
CA ARG A 78 -24.15 -55.53 -1.57
C ARG A 78 -24.19 -55.35 -3.10
N ILE A 79 -25.09 -54.50 -3.60
CA ILE A 79 -25.16 -54.12 -5.01
C ILE A 79 -23.91 -53.31 -5.38
N GLY A 80 -23.54 -52.31 -4.58
CA GLY A 80 -22.34 -51.50 -4.76
C GLY A 80 -21.06 -52.33 -4.76
N ALA A 81 -20.88 -53.21 -3.77
CA ALA A 81 -19.71 -54.08 -3.67
C ALA A 81 -19.58 -55.03 -4.88
N TYR A 82 -20.70 -55.57 -5.38
CA TYR A 82 -20.69 -56.44 -6.55
C TYR A 82 -20.37 -55.69 -7.85
N LEU A 83 -20.90 -54.47 -8.00
CA LEU A 83 -20.53 -53.59 -9.12
C LEU A 83 -19.05 -53.20 -9.07
N ALA A 84 -18.50 -52.96 -7.86
CA ALA A 84 -17.08 -52.66 -7.68
C ALA A 84 -16.16 -53.82 -8.07
N GLU A 85 -16.51 -55.05 -7.68
CA GLU A 85 -15.79 -56.26 -8.09
C GLU A 85 -15.86 -56.47 -9.61
N LYS A 86 -17.03 -56.23 -10.22
CA LYS A 86 -17.25 -56.37 -11.67
C LYS A 86 -16.44 -55.34 -12.45
N LEU A 87 -16.53 -54.05 -12.09
CA LEU A 87 -15.75 -52.98 -12.71
C LEU A 87 -14.25 -53.23 -12.57
N SER A 88 -13.77 -53.59 -11.38
CA SER A 88 -12.34 -53.83 -11.15
C SER A 88 -11.80 -54.94 -12.07
N ARG A 89 -12.58 -56.01 -12.27
CA ARG A 89 -12.23 -57.07 -13.23
C ARG A 89 -12.27 -56.60 -14.68
N ASP A 90 -13.22 -55.74 -15.04
CA ASP A 90 -13.38 -55.26 -16.41
C ASP A 90 -12.34 -54.21 -16.80
N VAL A 91 -11.88 -53.39 -15.85
CA VAL A 91 -10.72 -52.50 -16.02
C VAL A 91 -9.47 -53.31 -16.32
N VAL A 92 -9.19 -54.36 -15.53
CA VAL A 92 -8.01 -55.24 -15.74
C VAL A 92 -8.09 -56.02 -17.05
N ARG A 93 -9.30 -56.31 -17.54
CA ARG A 93 -9.54 -57.02 -18.81
C ARG A 93 -9.65 -56.11 -20.03
N HIS A 94 -9.42 -54.80 -19.88
CA HIS A 94 -9.56 -53.80 -20.93
C HIS A 94 -10.95 -53.79 -21.61
N ARG A 95 -12.01 -54.10 -20.85
CA ARG A 95 -13.41 -54.09 -21.34
C ARG A 95 -14.09 -52.76 -21.00
N TYR A 96 -13.62 -51.67 -21.59
CA TYR A 96 -14.02 -50.31 -21.19
C TYR A 96 -15.50 -49.99 -21.40
N GLY A 97 -16.17 -50.59 -22.40
CA GLY A 97 -17.63 -50.41 -22.57
C GLY A 97 -18.43 -50.89 -21.35
N ASN A 98 -18.05 -52.02 -20.75
CA ASN A 98 -18.67 -52.51 -19.51
C ASN A 98 -18.35 -51.61 -18.31
N VAL A 99 -17.17 -50.98 -18.30
CA VAL A 99 -16.76 -50.03 -17.25
C VAL A 99 -17.64 -48.78 -17.29
N VAL A 100 -17.92 -48.25 -18.49
CA VAL A 100 -18.84 -47.12 -18.69
C VAL A 100 -20.24 -47.45 -18.16
N ILE A 101 -20.80 -48.61 -18.56
CA ILE A 101 -22.13 -49.06 -18.13
C ILE A 101 -22.20 -49.24 -16.60
N ALA A 102 -21.15 -49.81 -15.99
CA ALA A 102 -21.08 -49.98 -14.54
C ALA A 102 -21.06 -48.63 -13.80
N MET A 103 -20.31 -47.64 -14.29
CA MET A 103 -20.28 -46.30 -13.71
C MET A 103 -21.59 -45.54 -13.89
N GLU A 104 -22.21 -45.61 -15.07
CA GLU A 104 -23.52 -44.98 -15.32
C GLU A 104 -24.60 -45.55 -14.41
N ALA A 105 -24.62 -46.87 -14.20
CA ALA A 105 -25.55 -47.51 -13.28
C ALA A 105 -25.33 -47.05 -11.83
N LEU A 106 -24.07 -46.88 -11.42
CA LEU A 106 -23.73 -46.37 -10.09
C LEU A 106 -24.12 -44.92 -9.89
N ASP A 107 -23.86 -44.07 -10.87
CA ASP A 107 -24.28 -42.67 -10.83
C ASP A 107 -25.80 -42.57 -10.67
N GLN A 108 -26.57 -43.38 -11.40
CA GLN A 108 -28.03 -43.39 -11.27
C GLN A 108 -28.49 -43.89 -9.89
N LEU A 109 -27.86 -44.94 -9.35
CA LEU A 109 -28.17 -45.42 -8.00
C LEU A 109 -27.81 -44.41 -6.92
N LEU A 110 -26.67 -43.72 -7.09
CA LEU A 110 -26.21 -42.68 -6.17
C LEU A 110 -27.17 -41.49 -6.16
N MET A 111 -27.67 -41.07 -7.32
CA MET A 111 -28.63 -39.96 -7.44
C MET A 111 -30.07 -40.34 -7.08
N ALA A 112 -30.41 -41.64 -7.02
CA ALA A 112 -31.77 -42.10 -6.71
C ALA A 112 -31.99 -42.46 -5.23
N CYS A 113 -30.93 -42.80 -4.51
CA CYS A 113 -30.99 -43.30 -3.13
C CYS A 113 -30.45 -42.27 -2.13
N HIS A 114 -31.31 -41.65 -1.30
CA HIS A 114 -30.95 -40.60 -0.32
C HIS A 114 -31.32 -40.98 1.13
N SER A 115 -30.96 -42.19 1.57
CA SER A 115 -31.32 -42.70 2.92
C SER A 115 -30.10 -43.00 3.77
N GLN A 116 -30.25 -43.18 5.08
CA GLN A 116 -29.14 -43.51 6.02
C GLN A 116 -28.31 -44.75 5.61
N SER A 117 -28.85 -45.62 4.75
CA SER A 117 -28.18 -46.81 4.21
C SER A 117 -27.24 -46.53 3.02
N ILE A 118 -27.13 -45.27 2.56
CA ILE A 118 -26.22 -44.87 1.47
C ILE A 118 -24.75 -44.92 1.90
N LYS A 119 -24.43 -44.78 3.19
CA LYS A 119 -23.05 -44.60 3.69
C LYS A 119 -22.07 -45.73 3.29
N PRO A 120 -22.42 -47.03 3.42
CA PRO A 120 -21.55 -48.12 2.94
C PRO A 120 -21.48 -48.21 1.42
N PHE A 121 -22.58 -47.89 0.73
CA PHE A 121 -22.62 -47.85 -0.73
C PHE A 121 -21.67 -46.78 -1.30
N VAL A 122 -21.58 -45.60 -0.66
CA VAL A 122 -20.61 -44.55 -1.03
C VAL A 122 -19.17 -45.04 -0.93
N GLU A 123 -18.83 -45.92 0.03
CA GLU A 123 -17.48 -46.48 0.12
C GLU A 123 -17.14 -47.33 -1.12
N SER A 124 -18.07 -48.18 -1.55
CA SER A 124 -17.92 -48.96 -2.78
C SER A 124 -17.82 -48.05 -4.02
N PHE A 125 -18.66 -47.02 -4.11
CA PHE A 125 -18.62 -46.01 -5.17
C PHE A 125 -17.27 -45.30 -5.24
N LEU A 126 -16.79 -44.74 -4.12
CA LEU A 126 -15.51 -44.03 -4.06
C LEU A 126 -14.33 -44.94 -4.36
N HIS A 127 -14.40 -46.23 -4.00
CA HIS A 127 -13.36 -47.20 -4.38
C HIS A 127 -13.29 -47.41 -5.89
N MET A 128 -14.44 -47.46 -6.57
CA MET A 128 -14.51 -47.59 -8.03
C MET A 128 -14.00 -46.35 -8.73
N VAL A 129 -14.43 -45.17 -8.28
CA VAL A 129 -13.90 -43.88 -8.77
C VAL A 129 -12.39 -43.84 -8.61
N ALA A 130 -11.86 -44.17 -7.43
CA ALA A 130 -10.42 -44.24 -7.20
C ALA A 130 -9.72 -45.18 -8.19
N LYS A 131 -10.31 -46.36 -8.45
CA LYS A 131 -9.74 -47.32 -9.39
C LYS A 131 -9.67 -46.79 -10.83
N LEU A 132 -10.66 -45.99 -11.24
CA LEU A 132 -10.66 -45.34 -12.56
C LEU A 132 -9.63 -44.23 -12.65
N LEU A 133 -9.50 -43.41 -11.60
CA LEU A 133 -8.52 -42.33 -11.55
C LEU A 133 -7.07 -42.84 -11.52
N GLU A 134 -6.81 -44.01 -10.90
CA GLU A 134 -5.51 -44.70 -10.92
C GLU A 134 -5.13 -45.25 -12.30
N SER A 135 -6.08 -45.35 -13.23
CA SER A 135 -5.81 -45.84 -14.58
C SER A 135 -4.93 -44.87 -15.37
N ARG A 136 -4.18 -45.40 -16.34
CA ARG A 136 -3.40 -44.59 -17.30
C ARG A 136 -4.24 -44.12 -18.50
N GLU A 137 -5.46 -44.63 -18.63
CA GLU A 137 -6.36 -44.33 -19.73
C GLU A 137 -7.09 -42.99 -19.51
N PRO A 138 -6.94 -41.99 -20.40
CA PRO A 138 -7.56 -40.68 -20.24
C PRO A 138 -9.10 -40.74 -20.13
N ASP A 139 -9.75 -41.60 -20.92
CA ASP A 139 -11.20 -41.75 -20.93
C ASP A 139 -11.72 -42.27 -19.57
N LEU A 140 -10.98 -43.18 -18.92
CA LEU A 140 -11.34 -43.69 -17.61
C LEU A 140 -11.15 -42.63 -16.52
N GLN A 141 -10.09 -41.82 -16.60
CA GLN A 141 -9.87 -40.71 -15.68
C GLN A 141 -10.97 -39.64 -15.79
N VAL A 142 -11.37 -39.29 -17.02
CA VAL A 142 -12.48 -38.36 -17.27
C VAL A 142 -13.80 -38.93 -16.75
N LEU A 143 -14.09 -40.21 -17.01
CA LEU A 143 -15.28 -40.89 -16.51
C LEU A 143 -15.34 -40.89 -14.97
N GLY A 144 -14.26 -41.30 -14.31
CA GLY A 144 -14.16 -41.30 -12.85
C GLY A 144 -14.35 -39.90 -12.26
N THR A 145 -13.76 -38.89 -12.89
CA THR A 145 -13.93 -37.48 -12.48
C THR A 145 -15.39 -37.04 -12.60
N ASN A 146 -16.04 -37.31 -13.72
CA ASN A 146 -17.43 -36.90 -13.95
C ASN A 146 -18.37 -37.52 -12.91
N SER A 147 -18.19 -38.80 -12.57
CA SER A 147 -18.92 -39.46 -11.49
C SER A 147 -18.60 -38.85 -10.13
N PHE A 148 -17.33 -38.52 -9.84
CA PHE A 148 -16.96 -37.84 -8.61
C PHE A 148 -17.61 -36.46 -8.46
N VAL A 149 -17.70 -35.68 -9.54
CA VAL A 149 -18.37 -34.37 -9.54
C VAL A 149 -19.86 -34.51 -9.24
N LYS A 150 -20.54 -35.54 -9.77
CA LYS A 150 -21.93 -35.85 -9.41
C LYS A 150 -22.06 -36.15 -7.92
N PHE A 151 -21.15 -36.97 -7.38
CA PHE A 151 -21.09 -37.25 -5.94
C PHE A 151 -20.85 -35.99 -5.10
N ALA A 152 -19.98 -35.09 -5.55
CA ALA A 152 -19.65 -33.86 -4.84
C ALA A 152 -20.86 -32.91 -4.69
N ASN A 153 -21.84 -32.99 -5.60
CA ASN A 153 -23.07 -32.18 -5.55
C ASN A 153 -24.13 -32.73 -4.58
N ILE A 154 -23.90 -33.89 -3.95
CA ILE A 154 -24.82 -34.46 -2.96
C ILE A 154 -24.51 -33.83 -1.60
N GLU A 155 -25.52 -33.24 -0.95
CA GLU A 155 -25.34 -32.47 0.30
C GLU A 155 -25.12 -33.34 1.55
N GLU A 156 -25.39 -34.65 1.49
CA GLU A 156 -25.29 -35.55 2.63
C GLU A 156 -23.83 -35.79 3.10
N ASP A 157 -23.63 -35.78 4.42
CA ASP A 157 -22.35 -36.13 5.06
C ASP A 157 -21.98 -37.59 4.80
N THR A 158 -20.73 -37.79 4.38
CA THR A 158 -20.19 -39.08 3.93
C THR A 158 -18.81 -39.36 4.55
N PRO A 159 -18.76 -39.92 5.77
CA PRO A 159 -17.49 -40.22 6.48
C PRO A 159 -16.52 -41.13 5.69
N SER A 160 -17.04 -41.98 4.80
CA SER A 160 -16.23 -42.83 3.91
C SER A 160 -15.33 -42.00 2.97
N TYR A 161 -15.73 -40.78 2.63
CA TYR A 161 -14.94 -39.84 1.84
C TYR A 161 -13.72 -39.35 2.63
N HIS A 162 -13.86 -39.11 3.93
CA HIS A 162 -12.79 -38.60 4.79
C HIS A 162 -11.56 -39.51 4.77
N ARG A 163 -11.76 -40.83 4.76
CA ARG A 163 -10.68 -41.84 4.70
C ARG A 163 -9.88 -41.84 3.39
N ARG A 164 -10.43 -41.29 2.31
CA ARG A 164 -9.82 -41.28 0.96
C ARG A 164 -9.56 -39.86 0.45
N TYR A 165 -9.81 -38.85 1.28
CA TYR A 165 -9.67 -37.44 0.93
C TYR A 165 -8.28 -37.13 0.37
N ASP A 166 -7.22 -37.53 1.07
CA ASP A 166 -5.82 -37.31 0.67
C ASP A 166 -5.50 -37.91 -0.70
N PHE A 167 -6.07 -39.08 -0.98
CA PHE A 167 -5.92 -39.75 -2.26
C PHE A 167 -6.55 -38.91 -3.38
N PHE A 168 -7.81 -38.46 -3.21
CA PHE A 168 -8.50 -37.68 -4.23
C PHE A 168 -7.81 -36.34 -4.48
N VAL A 169 -7.43 -35.61 -3.43
CA VAL A 169 -6.66 -34.36 -3.56
C VAL A 169 -5.38 -34.59 -4.35
N SER A 170 -4.61 -35.64 -4.00
CA SER A 170 -3.33 -35.93 -4.65
C SER A 170 -3.52 -36.36 -6.11
N GLN A 171 -4.51 -37.21 -6.39
CA GLN A 171 -4.73 -37.76 -7.72
C GLN A 171 -5.26 -36.69 -8.69
N PHE A 172 -6.25 -35.90 -8.28
CA PHE A 172 -6.76 -34.80 -9.11
C PHE A 172 -5.71 -33.70 -9.32
N SER A 173 -4.90 -33.38 -8.30
CA SER A 173 -3.76 -32.46 -8.46
C SER A 173 -2.74 -33.00 -9.47
N ALA A 174 -2.43 -34.30 -9.44
CA ALA A 174 -1.53 -34.92 -10.43
C ALA A 174 -2.10 -34.83 -11.86
N MET A 175 -3.42 -35.01 -12.03
CA MET A 175 -4.09 -34.83 -13.33
C MET A 175 -4.00 -33.38 -13.84
N CYS A 176 -4.10 -32.38 -12.96
CA CYS A 176 -3.89 -30.96 -13.31
C CYS A 176 -2.50 -30.67 -13.88
N HIS A 177 -1.49 -31.50 -13.58
CA HIS A 177 -0.12 -31.37 -14.07
C HIS A 177 0.22 -32.39 -15.18
N SER A 178 -0.79 -32.97 -15.85
CA SER A 178 -0.54 -33.94 -16.92
C SER A 178 0.37 -33.36 -18.01
N THR A 179 1.36 -34.16 -18.43
CA THR A 179 2.33 -33.87 -19.50
C THR A 179 2.15 -34.79 -20.71
N HIS A 180 0.92 -35.25 -20.96
CA HIS A 180 0.60 -36.12 -22.09
C HIS A 180 1.05 -35.52 -23.43
N GLU A 181 1.59 -36.37 -24.33
CA GLU A 181 2.18 -35.94 -25.62
C GLU A 181 1.15 -35.22 -26.49
N ASP A 182 -0.03 -35.83 -26.65
CA ASP A 182 -1.15 -35.23 -27.37
C ASP A 182 -1.78 -34.05 -26.59
N GLN A 183 -1.91 -32.90 -27.26
CA GLN A 183 -2.43 -31.65 -26.70
C GLN A 183 -3.89 -31.79 -26.26
N GLU A 184 -4.74 -32.38 -27.09
CA GLU A 184 -6.18 -32.51 -26.83
C GLU A 184 -6.41 -33.40 -25.61
N THR A 185 -5.75 -34.56 -25.59
CA THR A 185 -5.78 -35.50 -24.46
C THR A 185 -5.20 -34.85 -23.19
N ARG A 186 -4.12 -34.07 -23.30
CA ARG A 186 -3.54 -33.35 -22.16
C ARG A 186 -4.53 -32.34 -21.58
N THR A 187 -5.17 -31.53 -22.42
CA THR A 187 -6.21 -30.58 -22.00
C THR A 187 -7.38 -31.30 -21.34
N ARG A 188 -7.86 -32.40 -21.92
CA ARG A 188 -8.96 -33.21 -21.35
C ARG A 188 -8.63 -33.76 -19.95
N ILE A 189 -7.42 -34.29 -19.74
CA ILE A 189 -6.98 -34.79 -18.43
C ILE A 189 -6.90 -33.63 -17.42
N ARG A 190 -6.37 -32.48 -17.82
CA ARG A 190 -6.25 -31.30 -16.94
C ARG A 190 -7.62 -30.72 -16.56
N VAL A 191 -8.53 -30.58 -17.52
CA VAL A 191 -9.92 -30.17 -17.29
C VAL A 191 -10.60 -31.13 -16.30
N ALA A 192 -10.40 -32.44 -16.47
CA ALA A 192 -10.90 -33.42 -15.51
C ALA A 192 -10.26 -33.24 -14.11
N GLY A 193 -8.95 -33.04 -14.03
CA GLY A 193 -8.27 -32.74 -12.77
C GLY A 193 -8.88 -31.53 -12.04
N ILE A 194 -9.08 -30.43 -12.76
CA ILE A 194 -9.64 -29.17 -12.21
C ILE A 194 -11.09 -29.38 -11.75
N LYS A 195 -11.92 -30.06 -12.54
CA LYS A 195 -13.29 -30.42 -12.15
C LYS A 195 -13.33 -31.29 -10.90
N GLY A 196 -12.42 -32.25 -10.81
CA GLY A 196 -12.24 -33.10 -9.64
C GLY A 196 -11.89 -32.28 -8.40
N LEU A 197 -10.91 -31.37 -8.50
CA LEU A 197 -10.55 -30.45 -7.42
C LEU A 197 -11.71 -29.52 -7.04
N GLN A 198 -12.47 -29.01 -8.01
CA GLN A 198 -13.65 -28.22 -7.73
C GLN A 198 -14.72 -29.02 -6.98
N GLY A 199 -14.91 -30.29 -7.35
CA GLY A 199 -15.76 -31.22 -6.61
C GLY A 199 -15.28 -31.43 -5.16
N VAL A 200 -13.96 -31.58 -4.96
CA VAL A 200 -13.36 -31.67 -3.62
C VAL A 200 -13.69 -30.40 -2.81
N VAL A 201 -13.43 -29.22 -3.37
CA VAL A 201 -13.72 -27.93 -2.72
C VAL A 201 -15.19 -27.80 -2.36
N ARG A 202 -16.12 -28.18 -3.25
CA ARG A 202 -17.57 -28.13 -2.98
C ARG A 202 -17.98 -29.08 -1.87
N LYS A 203 -17.52 -30.33 -1.91
CA LYS A 203 -17.92 -31.35 -0.93
C LYS A 203 -17.44 -31.01 0.48
N THR A 204 -16.25 -30.44 0.61
CA THR A 204 -15.66 -30.11 1.92
C THR A 204 -16.34 -28.93 2.64
N VAL A 205 -17.21 -28.18 1.96
CA VAL A 205 -17.81 -26.94 2.51
C VAL A 205 -19.07 -27.19 3.31
N ASN A 206 -19.74 -28.31 3.06
CA ASN A 206 -20.96 -28.71 3.74
C ASN A 206 -20.71 -29.79 4.81
N ASP A 207 -19.44 -30.09 5.11
CA ASP A 207 -19.01 -31.28 5.85
C ASP A 207 -18.03 -30.90 6.99
N GLU A 208 -17.88 -31.75 8.01
CA GLU A 208 -16.97 -31.56 9.16
C GLU A 208 -15.49 -31.36 8.74
N LEU A 209 -15.17 -31.74 7.50
CA LEU A 209 -13.87 -31.55 6.87
C LEU A 209 -13.50 -30.09 6.54
N GLN A 210 -14.39 -29.12 6.77
CA GLN A 210 -14.14 -27.70 6.46
C GLN A 210 -12.82 -27.19 7.07
N ALA A 211 -12.41 -27.69 8.24
CA ALA A 211 -11.13 -27.33 8.84
C ALA A 211 -9.94 -28.02 8.16
N ILE A 212 -10.12 -29.28 7.72
CA ILE A 212 -9.05 -30.13 7.19
C ILE A 212 -8.57 -29.63 5.83
N ILE A 213 -9.45 -29.16 4.93
CA ILE A 213 -9.03 -28.66 3.61
C ILE A 213 -7.96 -27.56 3.70
N TRP A 214 -8.00 -26.73 4.75
CA TRP A 214 -7.05 -25.63 4.95
C TRP A 214 -5.71 -26.06 5.55
N GLU A 215 -5.51 -27.34 5.83
CA GLU A 215 -4.21 -27.83 6.27
C GLU A 215 -3.16 -27.66 5.15
N PRO A 216 -1.91 -27.29 5.49
CA PRO A 216 -0.86 -27.04 4.50
C PRO A 216 -0.67 -28.20 3.51
N GLN A 217 -0.77 -29.44 3.97
CA GLN A 217 -0.61 -30.64 3.15
C GLN A 217 -1.56 -30.73 1.94
N HIS A 218 -2.73 -30.10 2.01
CA HIS A 218 -3.70 -30.04 0.92
C HIS A 218 -3.59 -28.74 0.13
N MET A 219 -3.47 -27.60 0.82
CA MET A 219 -3.32 -26.28 0.18
C MET A 219 -2.07 -26.20 -0.71
N ASP A 220 -0.96 -26.84 -0.30
CA ASP A 220 0.29 -26.92 -1.07
C ASP A 220 0.16 -27.77 -2.35
N LYS A 221 -0.97 -28.46 -2.56
CA LYS A 221 -1.30 -29.18 -3.80
C LYS A 221 -2.39 -28.47 -4.60
N LEU A 222 -3.45 -28.05 -3.91
CA LEU A 222 -4.63 -27.42 -4.52
C LEU A 222 -4.29 -26.10 -5.21
N ILE A 223 -3.64 -25.19 -4.48
CA ILE A 223 -3.35 -23.84 -4.97
C ILE A 223 -2.37 -23.89 -6.15
N PRO A 224 -1.20 -24.56 -6.06
CA PRO A 224 -0.29 -24.64 -7.21
C PRO A 224 -0.90 -25.32 -8.44
N SER A 225 -1.79 -26.32 -8.26
CA SER A 225 -2.48 -26.97 -9.38
C SER A 225 -3.39 -26.02 -10.14
N MET A 226 -4.10 -25.13 -9.44
CA MET A 226 -4.94 -24.10 -10.06
C MET A 226 -4.08 -23.05 -10.76
N LEU A 227 -3.06 -22.52 -10.07
CA LEU A 227 -2.17 -21.49 -10.62
C LEU A 227 -1.44 -21.96 -11.88
N PHE A 228 -0.94 -23.20 -11.89
CA PHE A 228 -0.30 -23.79 -13.07
C PHE A 228 -1.21 -23.80 -14.29
N ASN A 229 -2.49 -24.16 -14.13
CA ASN A 229 -3.44 -24.18 -15.25
C ASN A 229 -3.95 -22.78 -15.64
N MET A 230 -3.92 -21.81 -14.72
CA MET A 230 -4.22 -20.42 -15.04
C MET A 230 -3.13 -19.78 -15.90
N GLN A 231 -1.86 -20.11 -15.65
CA GLN A 231 -0.69 -19.56 -16.36
C GLN A 231 -0.65 -19.97 -17.84
N ASP A 232 -1.02 -21.20 -18.17
CA ASP A 232 -0.94 -21.76 -19.54
C ASP A 232 -1.83 -21.04 -20.59
N SER A 233 -2.65 -20.05 -20.20
CA SER A 233 -3.40 -19.20 -21.13
C SER A 233 -2.51 -18.20 -21.88
N GLU A 234 -1.41 -17.72 -21.28
CA GLU A 234 -0.60 -16.65 -21.88
C GLU A 234 0.31 -17.14 -23.01
N ASP A 235 0.68 -18.43 -23.02
CA ASP A 235 1.49 -19.04 -24.08
C ASP A 235 0.70 -19.30 -25.38
N LEU A 236 -0.62 -19.45 -25.28
CA LEU A 236 -1.51 -19.65 -26.44
C LEU A 236 -1.75 -18.33 -27.20
N ASP A 237 -1.87 -17.20 -26.49
CA ASP A 237 -2.10 -15.89 -27.10
C ASP A 237 -0.85 -15.29 -27.77
N ARG A 238 0.36 -15.66 -27.35
CA ARG A 238 1.61 -15.20 -27.99
C ARG A 238 1.94 -15.93 -29.30
N ALA A 239 1.36 -17.10 -29.55
CA ALA A 239 1.56 -17.87 -30.78
C ALA A 239 0.54 -17.51 -31.90
N GLY A 240 -0.50 -16.74 -31.58
CA GLY A 240 -1.55 -16.35 -32.53
C GLY A 240 -1.22 -15.08 -33.31
N HIS A 241 -0.88 -15.21 -34.60
CA HIS A 241 -0.90 -14.08 -35.52
C HIS A 241 -2.31 -13.44 -35.56
N PRO A 242 -2.45 -12.11 -35.40
CA PRO A 242 -3.74 -11.45 -35.48
C PRO A 242 -4.10 -11.28 -36.95
N ASN A 243 -4.74 -12.29 -37.58
CA ASN A 243 -5.53 -12.16 -38.80
C ASN A 243 -6.15 -13.51 -39.21
N THR A 244 -7.09 -14.02 -38.42
CA THR A 244 -8.19 -14.84 -38.95
C THR A 244 -9.39 -14.65 -38.03
N PRO A 245 -10.56 -14.22 -38.53
CA PRO A 245 -11.75 -14.12 -37.72
C PRO A 245 -12.17 -15.54 -37.34
N SER A 246 -12.01 -15.90 -36.07
CA SER A 246 -12.50 -17.16 -35.53
C SER A 246 -14.01 -17.19 -35.72
N GLY A 247 -14.44 -17.94 -36.74
CA GLY A 247 -15.83 -18.23 -37.01
C GLY A 247 -16.44 -18.96 -35.80
N ALA A 248 -17.66 -18.55 -35.46
CA ALA A 248 -18.51 -19.26 -34.52
C ALA A 248 -18.62 -20.74 -34.95
N GLY A 249 -17.96 -21.61 -34.18
CA GLY A 249 -18.01 -23.06 -34.32
C GLY A 249 -18.33 -23.69 -32.98
N GLN A 250 -19.59 -24.14 -32.86
CA GLN A 250 -20.10 -25.30 -32.10
C GLN A 250 -19.54 -25.59 -30.69
N ASP A 251 -20.41 -25.44 -29.68
CA ASP A 251 -20.47 -26.09 -28.36
C ASP A 251 -19.18 -26.67 -27.74
N GLY A 252 -18.67 -26.00 -26.71
CA GLY A 252 -18.35 -26.70 -25.45
C GLY A 252 -16.90 -27.07 -25.13
N GLU A 253 -15.86 -26.57 -25.80
CA GLU A 253 -14.49 -26.74 -25.29
C GLU A 253 -14.25 -25.84 -24.07
N GLU A 254 -14.46 -26.40 -22.89
CA GLU A 254 -14.24 -25.70 -21.62
C GLU A 254 -12.76 -25.31 -21.45
N ASN A 255 -12.48 -24.01 -21.41
CA ASN A 255 -11.13 -23.49 -21.23
C ASN A 255 -10.57 -23.88 -19.83
N PRO A 256 -9.44 -24.63 -19.75
CA PRO A 256 -8.86 -25.06 -18.48
C PRO A 256 -8.46 -23.89 -17.57
N SER A 257 -7.97 -22.77 -18.14
CA SER A 257 -7.58 -21.60 -17.36
C SER A 257 -8.78 -20.95 -16.66
N ALA A 258 -9.90 -20.79 -17.38
CA ALA A 258 -11.13 -20.23 -16.83
C ALA A 258 -11.73 -21.14 -15.73
N LEU A 259 -11.67 -22.46 -15.90
CA LEU A 259 -12.11 -23.41 -14.87
C LEU A 259 -11.21 -23.33 -13.62
N ALA A 260 -9.90 -23.23 -13.80
CA ALA A 260 -8.95 -23.13 -12.70
C ALA A 260 -9.15 -21.82 -11.91
N GLU A 261 -9.33 -20.69 -12.60
CA GLU A 261 -9.68 -19.41 -11.97
C GLU A 261 -11.00 -19.50 -11.19
N ASN A 262 -12.05 -20.09 -11.78
CA ASN A 262 -13.33 -20.27 -11.10
C ASN A 262 -13.20 -21.14 -9.85
N CYS A 263 -12.43 -22.23 -9.92
CA CYS A 263 -12.16 -23.09 -8.78
C CYS A 263 -11.36 -22.35 -7.68
N PHE A 264 -10.38 -21.54 -8.08
CA PHE A 264 -9.58 -20.72 -7.16
C PHE A 264 -10.43 -19.67 -6.45
N ARG A 265 -11.30 -18.95 -7.19
CA ARG A 265 -12.30 -18.02 -6.62
C ARG A 265 -13.23 -18.73 -5.65
N GLU A 266 -13.73 -19.90 -6.04
CA GLU A 266 -14.65 -20.69 -5.25
C GLU A 266 -14.03 -21.10 -3.90
N LEU A 267 -12.78 -21.58 -3.92
CA LEU A 267 -12.01 -21.94 -2.73
C LEU A 267 -11.78 -20.71 -1.82
N LEU A 268 -11.25 -19.62 -2.38
CA LEU A 268 -10.90 -18.42 -1.61
C LEU A 268 -12.11 -17.69 -1.02
N GLY A 269 -13.27 -17.73 -1.69
CA GLY A 269 -14.51 -17.13 -1.19
C GLY A 269 -15.04 -17.75 0.10
N ARG A 270 -14.52 -18.93 0.48
CA ARG A 270 -14.90 -19.66 1.70
C ARG A 270 -13.87 -19.56 2.81
N ALA A 271 -12.77 -18.88 2.55
CA ALA A 271 -11.65 -18.84 3.45
C ALA A 271 -11.93 -17.87 4.61
N ALA A 272 -11.90 -18.40 5.84
CA ALA A 272 -12.07 -17.62 7.06
C ALA A 272 -10.74 -16.99 7.50
N TYR A 273 -10.81 -16.01 8.40
CA TYR A 273 -9.64 -15.27 8.92
C TYR A 273 -8.45 -16.17 9.30
N GLY A 274 -8.68 -17.23 10.10
CA GLY A 274 -7.61 -18.12 10.58
C GLY A 274 -6.92 -18.94 9.48
N ASN A 275 -7.57 -19.08 8.32
CA ASN A 275 -7.08 -19.91 7.20
C ASN A 275 -6.42 -19.07 6.09
N MET A 276 -6.45 -17.74 6.19
CA MET A 276 -5.88 -16.85 5.18
C MET A 276 -4.40 -17.14 4.89
N ASN A 277 -3.61 -17.42 5.94
CA ASN A 277 -2.21 -17.78 5.79
C ASN A 277 -2.01 -19.05 4.97
N ASN A 278 -2.84 -20.07 5.19
CA ASN A 278 -2.73 -21.32 4.43
C ASN A 278 -3.26 -21.17 3.01
N ALA A 279 -4.14 -20.20 2.75
CA ALA A 279 -4.65 -19.91 1.41
C ALA A 279 -3.64 -19.13 0.53
N VAL A 280 -2.99 -18.12 1.10
CA VAL A 280 -2.14 -17.17 0.34
C VAL A 280 -0.67 -17.58 0.32
N ARG A 281 -0.14 -18.19 1.39
CA ARG A 281 1.27 -18.62 1.43
C ARG A 281 1.65 -19.52 0.25
N PRO A 282 0.85 -20.53 -0.16
CA PRO A 282 1.17 -21.35 -1.33
C PRO A 282 1.21 -20.55 -2.63
N VAL A 283 0.39 -19.48 -2.76
CA VAL A 283 0.43 -18.57 -3.91
C VAL A 283 1.79 -17.86 -3.96
N LEU A 284 2.22 -17.26 -2.85
CA LEU A 284 3.52 -16.59 -2.75
C LEU A 284 4.69 -17.53 -3.07
N VAL A 285 4.68 -18.74 -2.51
CA VAL A 285 5.70 -19.77 -2.77
C VAL A 285 5.71 -20.21 -4.23
N HIS A 286 4.54 -20.34 -4.86
CA HIS A 286 4.45 -20.67 -6.28
C HIS A 286 5.05 -19.56 -7.15
N LEU A 287 4.70 -18.30 -6.88
CA LEU A 287 5.26 -17.14 -7.62
C LEU A 287 6.78 -17.05 -7.49
N ASP A 288 7.33 -17.30 -6.30
CA ASP A 288 8.78 -17.32 -6.06
C ASP A 288 9.46 -18.45 -6.85
N ASN A 289 8.97 -19.68 -6.73
CA ASN A 289 9.59 -20.86 -7.34
C ASN A 289 9.57 -20.81 -8.88
N HIS A 290 8.51 -20.24 -9.45
CA HIS A 290 8.32 -20.12 -10.89
C HIS A 290 8.81 -18.78 -11.47
N HIS A 291 9.44 -17.92 -10.65
CA HIS A 291 9.98 -16.61 -11.05
C HIS A 291 8.94 -15.66 -11.69
N LEU A 292 7.71 -15.68 -11.18
CA LEU A 292 6.55 -14.97 -11.77
C LEU A 292 6.38 -13.53 -11.23
N TRP A 293 7.46 -12.96 -10.70
CA TRP A 293 7.52 -11.56 -10.24
C TRP A 293 8.14 -10.63 -11.29
N ASP A 294 8.75 -11.16 -12.36
CA ASP A 294 9.28 -10.41 -13.51
C ASP A 294 9.11 -11.24 -14.81
N PRO A 295 8.12 -10.94 -15.66
CA PRO A 295 7.07 -9.93 -15.51
C PRO A 295 6.09 -10.26 -14.37
N ASN A 296 5.42 -9.25 -13.80
CA ASN A 296 4.53 -9.38 -12.64
C ASN A 296 3.02 -9.45 -12.99
N GLU A 297 2.67 -9.55 -14.28
CA GLU A 297 1.27 -9.51 -14.75
C GLU A 297 0.44 -10.64 -14.14
N PHE A 298 0.96 -11.87 -14.17
CA PHE A 298 0.33 -13.03 -13.55
C PHE A 298 0.20 -12.90 -12.03
N ALA A 299 1.25 -12.42 -11.35
CA ALA A 299 1.21 -12.17 -9.90
C ALA A 299 0.11 -11.16 -9.52
N VAL A 300 0.00 -10.05 -10.28
CA VAL A 300 -1.06 -9.06 -10.11
C VAL A 300 -2.44 -9.67 -10.34
N SER A 301 -2.60 -10.48 -11.38
CA SER A 301 -3.86 -11.18 -11.68
C SER A 301 -4.29 -12.10 -10.53
N CYS A 302 -3.37 -12.92 -10.03
CA CYS A 302 -3.61 -13.82 -8.89
C CYS A 302 -4.09 -13.07 -7.65
N PHE A 303 -3.40 -11.98 -7.27
CA PHE A 303 -3.80 -11.19 -6.10
C PHE A 303 -5.07 -10.39 -6.31
N ARG A 304 -5.38 -9.97 -7.54
CA ARG A 304 -6.67 -9.38 -7.89
C ARG A 304 -7.81 -10.40 -7.69
N ILE A 305 -7.62 -11.64 -8.14
CA ILE A 305 -8.57 -12.73 -7.91
C ILE A 305 -8.76 -12.97 -6.42
N ILE A 306 -7.66 -13.04 -5.64
CA ILE A 306 -7.72 -13.20 -4.18
C ILE A 306 -8.56 -12.10 -3.54
N MET A 307 -8.23 -10.84 -3.80
CA MET A 307 -8.87 -9.70 -3.15
C MET A 307 -10.36 -9.55 -3.51
N TYR A 308 -10.78 -9.94 -4.71
CA TYR A 308 -12.19 -9.95 -5.09
C TYR A 308 -12.97 -11.15 -4.58
N SER A 309 -12.29 -12.24 -4.20
CA SER A 309 -12.95 -13.46 -3.74
C SER A 309 -13.16 -13.48 -2.23
N ILE A 310 -12.21 -12.95 -1.46
CA ILE A 310 -12.29 -12.93 0.00
C ILE A 310 -13.28 -11.87 0.52
N GLN A 311 -13.73 -12.06 1.77
CA GLN A 311 -14.51 -11.04 2.46
C GLN A 311 -13.66 -9.80 2.76
N ALA A 312 -14.25 -8.60 2.63
CA ALA A 312 -13.54 -7.32 2.80
C ALA A 312 -12.85 -7.18 4.17
N GLN A 313 -13.40 -7.78 5.22
CA GLN A 313 -12.80 -7.79 6.56
C GLN A 313 -11.45 -8.54 6.63
N HIS A 314 -11.15 -9.45 5.70
CA HIS A 314 -9.89 -10.21 5.67
C HIS A 314 -8.82 -9.57 4.79
N SER A 315 -9.15 -8.51 4.05
CA SER A 315 -8.23 -7.82 3.12
C SER A 315 -6.92 -7.35 3.79
N HIS A 316 -7.00 -6.81 5.00
CA HIS A 316 -5.85 -6.35 5.76
C HIS A 316 -4.83 -7.48 6.04
N HIS A 317 -5.29 -8.72 6.22
CA HIS A 317 -4.43 -9.86 6.50
C HIS A 317 -3.65 -10.28 5.25
N VAL A 318 -4.28 -10.21 4.06
CA VAL A 318 -3.60 -10.44 2.78
C VAL A 318 -2.54 -9.37 2.53
N ILE A 319 -2.88 -8.10 2.79
CA ILE A 319 -1.92 -6.98 2.71
C ILE A 319 -0.72 -7.23 3.63
N GLN A 320 -0.95 -7.64 4.89
CA GLN A 320 0.12 -7.97 5.83
C GLN A 320 1.01 -9.11 5.33
N GLN A 321 0.46 -10.13 4.68
CA GLN A 321 1.26 -11.22 4.11
C GLN A 321 2.11 -10.76 2.93
N VAL A 322 1.59 -9.90 2.05
CA VAL A 322 2.38 -9.30 0.96
C VAL A 322 3.49 -8.40 1.53
N LEU A 323 3.21 -7.62 2.58
CA LEU A 323 4.22 -6.81 3.29
C LEU A 323 5.33 -7.69 3.90
N ASN A 324 4.95 -8.77 4.59
CA ASN A 324 5.89 -9.74 5.16
C ASN A 324 6.70 -10.45 4.08
N HIS A 325 6.10 -10.71 2.92
CA HIS A 325 6.79 -11.28 1.76
C HIS A 325 7.85 -10.32 1.22
N LEU A 326 7.51 -9.03 1.09
CA LEU A 326 8.46 -7.99 0.69
C LEU A 326 9.64 -7.90 1.68
N ASP A 327 9.36 -7.97 2.98
CA ASP A 327 10.39 -7.98 4.03
C ASP A 327 11.30 -9.21 3.97
N THR A 328 10.75 -10.40 3.67
CA THR A 328 11.53 -11.64 3.52
C THR A 328 12.39 -11.61 2.25
N ASN A 329 11.90 -10.96 1.19
CA ASN A 329 12.55 -10.87 -0.12
C ASN A 329 13.36 -9.58 -0.31
N ASN A 330 13.76 -8.92 0.78
CA ASN A 330 14.43 -7.61 0.75
C ASN A 330 15.80 -7.59 0.04
N LYS A 331 16.42 -8.75 -0.18
CA LYS A 331 17.71 -8.94 -0.88
C LYS A 331 17.56 -9.42 -2.33
N ASN A 332 16.34 -9.68 -2.80
CA ASN A 332 16.12 -10.10 -4.17
C ASN A 332 16.36 -8.97 -5.18
N THR A 333 16.35 -9.34 -6.46
CA THR A 333 16.57 -8.38 -7.55
C THR A 333 15.59 -7.20 -7.45
N PRO A 334 16.01 -5.99 -7.87
CA PRO A 334 15.14 -4.82 -7.85
C PRO A 334 13.81 -5.07 -8.57
N ARG A 335 13.82 -5.83 -9.67
CA ARG A 335 12.60 -6.17 -10.42
C ARG A 335 11.62 -7.03 -9.64
N VAL A 336 12.10 -8.06 -8.92
CA VAL A 336 11.23 -8.88 -8.06
C VAL A 336 10.64 -8.04 -6.93
N ARG A 337 11.45 -7.20 -6.27
CA ARG A 337 10.94 -6.28 -5.22
C ARG A 337 9.90 -5.30 -5.76
N ALA A 338 10.14 -4.72 -6.94
CA ALA A 338 9.16 -3.85 -7.60
C ALA A 338 7.87 -4.63 -7.98
N GLY A 339 8.01 -5.89 -8.41
CA GLY A 339 6.89 -6.80 -8.67
C GLY A 339 6.00 -7.00 -7.44
N ILE A 340 6.60 -7.27 -6.29
CA ILE A 340 5.89 -7.41 -5.01
C ILE A 340 5.22 -6.09 -4.59
N VAL A 341 5.90 -4.96 -4.76
CA VAL A 341 5.34 -3.62 -4.48
C VAL A 341 4.14 -3.31 -5.40
N GLN A 342 4.18 -3.73 -6.67
CA GLN A 342 3.04 -3.57 -7.58
C GLN A 342 1.83 -4.41 -7.15
N VAL A 343 2.06 -5.65 -6.69
CA VAL A 343 0.99 -6.47 -6.10
C VAL A 343 0.42 -5.80 -4.84
N LEU A 344 1.27 -5.22 -4.00
CA LEU A 344 0.84 -4.47 -2.83
C LEU A 344 -0.03 -3.25 -3.22
N LEU A 345 0.37 -2.50 -4.25
CA LEU A 345 -0.43 -1.39 -4.79
C LEU A 345 -1.84 -1.84 -5.19
N GLU A 346 -1.95 -2.92 -5.96
CA GLU A 346 -3.24 -3.44 -6.45
C GLU A 346 -4.11 -3.99 -5.31
N THR A 347 -3.52 -4.70 -4.35
CA THR A 347 -4.25 -5.23 -3.18
C THR A 347 -4.78 -4.09 -2.30
N VAL A 348 -3.97 -3.08 -2.03
CA VAL A 348 -4.38 -1.88 -1.29
C VAL A 348 -5.44 -1.09 -2.04
N ALA A 349 -5.35 -0.98 -3.37
CA ALA A 349 -6.34 -0.31 -4.20
C ALA A 349 -7.74 -0.94 -4.12
N ILE A 350 -7.79 -2.26 -4.06
CA ILE A 350 -9.05 -2.98 -3.90
C ILE A 350 -9.58 -2.82 -2.46
N ALA A 351 -8.70 -2.90 -1.45
CA ALA A 351 -9.07 -2.77 -0.04
C ALA A 351 -9.52 -1.36 0.36
N ALA A 352 -8.99 -0.32 -0.28
CA ALA A 352 -9.31 1.10 -0.06
C ALA A 352 -10.80 1.43 -0.16
N LYS A 353 -11.57 0.59 -0.86
CA LYS A 353 -13.03 0.74 -1.00
C LYS A 353 -13.83 0.28 0.23
N GLY A 354 -13.21 -0.33 1.24
CA GLY A 354 -13.95 -0.97 2.34
C GLY A 354 -13.34 -0.86 3.74
N SER A 355 -12.10 -1.30 3.97
CA SER A 355 -11.60 -1.49 5.35
C SER A 355 -10.06 -1.49 5.46
N VAL A 356 -9.46 -0.30 5.39
CA VAL A 356 -7.98 -0.16 5.44
C VAL A 356 -7.45 0.33 6.80
N GLY A 357 -8.31 0.87 7.67
CA GLY A 357 -7.93 1.60 8.88
C GLY A 357 -6.78 1.03 9.73
N PRO A 358 -6.78 -0.26 10.12
CA PRO A 358 -5.78 -0.81 11.04
C PRO A 358 -4.35 -0.92 10.49
N THR A 359 -4.18 -0.99 9.16
CA THR A 359 -2.88 -1.29 8.53
C THR A 359 -2.22 -0.09 7.86
N VAL A 360 -2.87 1.09 7.86
CA VAL A 360 -2.41 2.28 7.15
C VAL A 360 -0.97 2.63 7.48
N LEU A 361 -0.67 2.88 8.76
CA LEU A 361 0.67 3.28 9.19
C LEU A 361 1.70 2.15 9.03
N GLU A 362 1.28 0.89 9.16
CA GLU A 362 2.16 -0.27 8.95
C GLU A 362 2.61 -0.36 7.48
N VAL A 363 1.68 -0.22 6.54
CA VAL A 363 1.97 -0.18 5.10
C VAL A 363 2.97 0.95 4.79
N PHE A 364 2.70 2.18 5.25
CA PHE A 364 3.64 3.30 5.04
C PHE A 364 4.99 3.05 5.71
N ASN A 365 5.03 2.53 6.93
CA ASN A 365 6.30 2.26 7.63
C ASN A 365 7.16 1.26 6.87
N THR A 366 6.57 0.16 6.39
CA THR A 366 7.27 -0.87 5.61
C THR A 366 7.73 -0.32 4.25
N LEU A 367 6.86 0.41 3.52
CA LEU A 367 7.22 1.04 2.26
C LEU A 367 8.39 2.03 2.42
N LEU A 368 8.34 2.91 3.44
CA LEU A 368 9.42 3.86 3.71
C LEU A 368 10.72 3.17 4.16
N LYS A 369 10.63 2.05 4.89
CA LYS A 369 11.78 1.19 5.24
C LYS A 369 12.43 0.63 3.97
N HIS A 370 11.65 0.03 3.06
CA HIS A 370 12.17 -0.50 1.79
C HIS A 370 12.71 0.59 0.86
N LEU A 371 12.12 1.78 0.88
CA LEU A 371 12.62 2.95 0.14
C LEU A 371 14.03 3.32 0.59
N ARG A 372 14.28 3.34 1.91
CA ARG A 372 15.64 3.57 2.46
C ARG A 372 16.60 2.46 2.10
N MET A 373 16.18 1.20 2.24
CA MET A 373 17.02 0.06 1.86
C MET A 373 17.42 0.11 0.38
N SER A 374 16.51 0.51 -0.50
CA SER A 374 16.79 0.68 -1.93
C SER A 374 17.80 1.80 -2.20
N VAL A 375 17.75 2.90 -1.44
CA VAL A 375 18.78 3.95 -1.50
C VAL A 375 20.13 3.43 -1.00
N ASP A 376 20.16 2.65 0.07
CA ASP A 376 21.39 2.05 0.60
C ASP A 376 22.04 1.08 -0.41
N PHE A 377 21.23 0.28 -1.13
CA PHE A 377 21.72 -0.60 -2.20
C PHE A 377 22.28 0.19 -3.40
N GLU A 378 21.64 1.29 -3.81
CA GLU A 378 22.13 2.17 -4.89
C GLU A 378 23.51 2.78 -4.56
N LEU A 379 23.70 3.22 -3.31
CA LEU A 379 24.97 3.79 -2.82
C LEU A 379 26.05 2.71 -2.64
N GLY A 380 25.67 1.52 -2.17
CA GLY A 380 26.57 0.38 -2.00
C GLY A 380 27.18 -0.11 -3.31
N ASP A 381 26.40 -0.19 -4.40
CA ASP A 381 26.92 -0.60 -5.73
C ASP A 381 27.87 0.45 -6.32
N SER A 382 27.59 1.73 -6.07
CA SER A 382 28.44 2.86 -6.49
C SER A 382 29.82 2.84 -5.80
N SER A 383 29.88 2.43 -4.53
CA SER A 383 31.13 2.33 -3.76
C SER A 383 32.06 1.21 -4.24
N ARG A 384 31.51 0.08 -4.69
CA ARG A 384 32.28 -1.09 -5.19
C ARG A 384 32.89 -0.86 -6.57
N ARG A 385 32.25 -0.04 -7.41
CA ARG A 385 32.77 0.29 -8.76
C ARG A 385 34.01 1.20 -8.71
N ASN A 386 34.20 2.00 -7.66
CA ASN A 386 35.39 2.84 -7.49
C ASN A 386 36.68 2.06 -7.13
N SER A 387 36.59 0.75 -6.87
CA SER A 387 37.76 -0.10 -6.60
C SER A 387 38.25 -0.89 -7.82
N ALA A 388 37.57 -0.82 -8.96
CA ALA A 388 37.95 -1.50 -10.19
C ALA A 388 38.09 -0.49 -11.33
N SER A 389 39.33 -0.14 -11.66
CA SER A 389 39.70 0.69 -12.80
C SER A 389 39.12 0.14 -14.11
N SER A 390 38.16 0.84 -14.70
CA SER A 390 37.96 0.86 -16.16
C SER A 390 37.22 2.12 -16.60
N VAL A 391 37.97 3.00 -17.25
CA VAL A 391 37.50 4.22 -17.92
C VAL A 391 36.78 3.79 -19.20
N SER A 392 35.54 3.32 -19.12
CA SER A 392 34.63 3.24 -20.28
C SER A 392 33.17 2.99 -19.88
N SER A 393 32.46 4.06 -19.50
CA SER A 393 31.10 4.37 -19.97
C SER A 393 30.52 5.52 -19.14
N VAL A 394 30.76 6.76 -19.58
CA VAL A 394 30.13 7.99 -19.08
C VAL A 394 28.74 8.18 -19.71
N ARG A 395 27.96 7.10 -19.80
CA ARG A 395 26.51 7.17 -20.07
C ARG A 395 25.79 6.37 -19.00
N GLY A 396 25.03 7.08 -18.18
CA GLY A 396 24.35 6.56 -17.01
C GLY A 396 23.52 5.33 -17.32
N LYS A 397 23.95 4.17 -16.82
CA LYS A 397 22.99 3.16 -16.42
C LYS A 397 22.32 3.70 -15.16
N GLU A 398 21.09 4.19 -15.31
CA GLU A 398 20.23 4.46 -14.17
C GLU A 398 20.22 3.21 -13.28
N SER A 399 20.42 3.41 -11.96
CA SER A 399 20.37 2.29 -11.02
C SER A 399 19.04 1.57 -11.15
N GLU A 400 19.04 0.24 -11.29
CA GLU A 400 17.81 -0.56 -11.35
C GLU A 400 16.99 -0.41 -10.04
N GLU A 401 17.63 -0.01 -8.94
CA GLU A 401 16.96 0.37 -7.69
C GLU A 401 15.94 1.50 -7.88
N ARG A 402 16.12 2.39 -8.86
CA ARG A 402 15.14 3.45 -9.15
C ARG A 402 13.77 2.89 -9.52
N ILE A 403 13.70 1.69 -10.11
CA ILE A 403 12.43 1.01 -10.41
C ILE A 403 11.68 0.73 -9.09
N VAL A 404 12.39 0.23 -8.08
CA VAL A 404 11.83 -0.04 -6.75
C VAL A 404 11.44 1.27 -6.06
N GLN A 405 12.32 2.28 -6.08
CA GLN A 405 12.05 3.60 -5.49
C GLN A 405 10.78 4.22 -6.08
N ASN A 406 10.64 4.22 -7.41
CA ASN A 406 9.48 4.75 -8.11
C ASN A 406 8.21 3.94 -7.81
N ALA A 407 8.28 2.61 -7.84
CA ALA A 407 7.14 1.75 -7.50
C ALA A 407 6.64 2.02 -6.06
N ILE A 408 7.56 2.20 -5.11
CA ILE A 408 7.21 2.52 -3.72
C ILE A 408 6.58 3.92 -3.62
N ILE A 409 7.17 4.94 -4.24
CA ILE A 409 6.64 6.32 -4.22
C ILE A 409 5.23 6.36 -4.84
N GLN A 410 5.02 5.66 -5.96
CA GLN A 410 3.71 5.52 -6.59
C GLN A 410 2.70 4.82 -5.67
N THR A 411 3.12 3.75 -4.99
CA THR A 411 2.27 3.00 -4.05
C THR A 411 1.86 3.86 -2.85
N ILE A 412 2.81 4.59 -2.26
CA ILE A 412 2.56 5.56 -1.19
C ILE A 412 1.57 6.64 -1.65
N GLY A 413 1.79 7.19 -2.85
CA GLY A 413 0.95 8.23 -3.44
C GLY A 413 -0.49 7.80 -3.67
N PHE A 414 -0.64 6.68 -4.38
CA PHE A 414 -1.94 6.10 -4.67
C PHE A 414 -2.68 5.73 -3.37
N PHE A 415 -1.98 5.13 -2.41
CA PHE A 415 -2.59 4.78 -1.15
C PHE A 415 -3.02 6.02 -0.37
N GLY A 416 -2.13 7.02 -0.23
CA GLY A 416 -2.42 8.28 0.45
C GLY A 416 -3.55 9.09 -0.19
N GLY A 417 -3.68 9.03 -1.53
CA GLY A 417 -4.76 9.70 -2.26
C GLY A 417 -6.15 9.08 -2.05
N ASN A 418 -6.23 7.82 -1.61
CA ASN A 418 -7.49 7.15 -1.28
C ASN A 418 -7.90 7.29 0.19
N LEU A 419 -7.06 7.91 1.03
CA LEU A 419 -7.37 8.12 2.44
C LEU A 419 -8.22 9.39 2.64
N PRO A 420 -9.11 9.40 3.65
CA PRO A 420 -9.73 10.64 4.12
C PRO A 420 -8.69 11.67 4.58
N ASP A 421 -9.01 12.97 4.46
CA ASP A 421 -8.06 14.07 4.74
C ASP A 421 -7.42 14.00 6.14
N TYR A 422 -8.14 13.53 7.17
CA TYR A 422 -7.58 13.44 8.53
C TYR A 422 -6.49 12.36 8.64
N GLN A 423 -6.73 11.16 8.10
CA GLN A 423 -5.74 10.09 8.03
C GLN A 423 -4.57 10.46 7.13
N ARG A 424 -4.86 11.18 6.04
CA ARG A 424 -3.86 11.70 5.13
C ARG A 424 -2.93 12.69 5.82
N ALA A 425 -3.47 13.58 6.67
CA ALA A 425 -2.67 14.48 7.50
C ALA A 425 -1.79 13.72 8.52
N GLU A 426 -2.30 12.64 9.13
CA GLU A 426 -1.50 11.76 10.01
C GLU A 426 -0.35 11.08 9.24
N VAL A 427 -0.60 10.61 8.01
CA VAL A 427 0.43 10.03 7.14
C VAL A 427 1.47 11.08 6.73
N MET A 428 1.05 12.31 6.42
CA MET A 428 1.96 13.43 6.15
C MET A 428 2.90 13.67 7.33
N MET A 429 2.34 13.76 8.54
CA MET A 429 3.10 13.87 9.79
C MET A 429 4.06 12.69 9.98
N PHE A 430 3.59 11.47 9.71
CA PHE A 430 4.38 10.26 9.85
C PHE A 430 5.58 10.24 8.90
N ILE A 431 5.38 10.56 7.61
CA ILE A 431 6.47 10.67 6.62
C ILE A 431 7.44 11.77 7.04
N MET A 432 6.94 12.94 7.42
CA MET A 432 7.77 14.08 7.82
C MET A 432 8.64 13.75 9.04
N GLY A 433 8.09 13.04 10.03
CA GLY A 433 8.83 12.56 11.21
C GLY A 433 9.93 11.53 10.89
N LYS A 434 9.93 10.94 9.69
CA LYS A 434 11.02 10.09 9.21
C LYS A 434 12.07 10.88 8.43
N VAL A 435 11.77 12.06 7.88
CA VAL A 435 12.74 12.83 7.09
C VAL A 435 13.93 13.24 7.98
N PRO A 436 15.17 12.89 7.63
CA PRO A 436 16.34 13.34 8.39
C PRO A 436 16.44 14.87 8.35
N VAL A 437 16.46 15.51 9.52
CA VAL A 437 16.72 16.95 9.67
C VAL A 437 18.02 17.13 10.45
N TYR A 438 18.88 18.05 10.00
CA TYR A 438 20.18 18.29 10.63
C TYR A 438 20.00 18.83 12.06
N GLY A 439 20.68 18.22 13.04
CA GLY A 439 20.70 18.67 14.44
C GLY A 439 19.68 18.00 15.36
N THR A 440 18.74 17.19 14.84
CA THR A 440 17.84 16.36 15.67
C THR A 440 18.35 14.92 15.68
N PRO A 441 18.58 14.27 16.85
CA PRO A 441 18.88 12.85 16.88
C PRO A 441 17.66 12.10 16.36
N CYS A 442 17.74 11.59 15.12
CA CYS A 442 16.74 10.69 14.59
C CYS A 442 16.86 9.37 15.36
N HIS A 443 16.01 9.18 16.37
CA HIS A 443 15.99 7.96 17.18
C HIS A 443 15.39 6.74 16.45
N ALA A 444 15.09 6.83 15.15
CA ALA A 444 14.43 5.73 14.46
C ALA A 444 15.37 4.77 13.74
N LEU A 445 16.39 5.21 12.98
CA LEU A 445 17.23 4.29 12.20
C LEU A 445 18.61 4.89 11.87
N ASP A 446 19.64 4.06 12.04
CA ASP A 446 21.10 4.09 11.75
C ASP A 446 21.65 5.05 10.65
N THR A 447 21.28 6.33 10.64
CA THR A 447 21.75 7.35 9.66
C THR A 447 23.23 7.72 9.78
N VAL A 448 23.92 7.27 10.83
CA VAL A 448 25.35 7.54 11.05
C VAL A 448 26.25 6.88 9.98
N LYS A 449 25.75 5.88 9.23
CA LYS A 449 26.54 5.12 8.25
C LYS A 449 26.47 5.63 6.80
N ILE A 450 25.56 6.55 6.48
CA ILE A 450 25.09 6.78 5.09
C ILE A 450 25.76 7.98 4.39
N GLY A 451 26.53 8.80 5.12
CA GLY A 451 27.24 9.98 4.57
C GLY A 451 26.30 11.07 4.06
N HIS A 452 26.85 12.23 3.67
CA HIS A 452 26.05 13.39 3.26
C HIS A 452 25.20 13.12 2.01
N GLN A 453 25.77 12.42 1.01
CA GLN A 453 25.09 12.09 -0.24
C GLN A 453 23.90 11.15 -0.05
N GLY A 454 24.02 10.15 0.82
CA GLY A 454 22.91 9.25 1.08
C GLY A 454 21.80 9.88 1.93
N THR A 455 22.15 10.77 2.87
CA THR A 455 21.16 11.60 3.57
C THR A 455 20.36 12.46 2.58
N LYS A 456 21.03 13.13 1.65
CA LYS A 456 20.36 13.90 0.59
C LYS A 456 19.43 13.01 -0.25
N ARG A 457 19.88 11.83 -0.67
CA ARG A 457 19.07 10.90 -1.47
C ARG A 457 17.82 10.44 -0.72
N ILE A 458 17.97 10.08 0.56
CA ILE A 458 16.84 9.73 1.44
C ILE A 458 15.86 10.90 1.58
N GLN A 459 16.34 12.11 1.85
CA GLN A 459 15.49 13.31 1.93
C GLN A 459 14.71 13.51 0.61
N THR A 460 15.39 13.41 -0.53
CA THR A 460 14.77 13.51 -1.86
C THR A 460 13.63 12.51 -2.05
N MET A 461 13.86 11.23 -1.70
CA MET A 461 12.86 10.16 -1.87
C MET A 461 11.66 10.31 -0.91
N LEU A 462 11.90 10.73 0.34
CA LEU A 462 10.83 10.94 1.32
C LEU A 462 10.00 12.19 1.02
N LEU A 463 10.63 13.27 0.58
CA LEU A 463 9.91 14.46 0.13
C LEU A 463 9.13 14.18 -1.15
N SER A 464 9.68 13.40 -2.09
CA SER A 464 8.94 12.94 -3.28
C SER A 464 7.72 12.10 -2.89
N SER A 465 7.86 11.21 -1.91
CA SER A 465 6.75 10.46 -1.31
C SER A 465 5.69 11.40 -0.71
N LEU A 466 6.13 12.45 0.00
CA LEU A 466 5.24 13.45 0.60
C LEU A 466 4.54 14.33 -0.45
N ILE A 467 5.17 14.65 -1.58
CA ILE A 467 4.52 15.33 -2.72
C ILE A 467 3.36 14.48 -3.23
N MET A 468 3.58 13.18 -3.41
CA MET A 468 2.53 12.27 -3.86
C MET A 468 1.39 12.19 -2.84
N VAL A 469 1.70 12.10 -1.55
CA VAL A 469 0.67 12.11 -0.48
C VAL A 469 -0.01 13.45 -0.35
N THR A 470 0.57 14.59 -0.74
CA THR A 470 -0.09 15.91 -0.66
C THR A 470 -0.89 16.27 -1.92
N SER A 471 -0.69 15.56 -3.03
CA SER A 471 -1.35 15.81 -4.31
C SER A 471 -2.89 15.71 -4.24
N GLY A 472 -3.60 16.83 -4.29
CA GLY A 472 -5.07 16.88 -4.17
C GLY A 472 -5.56 16.83 -2.73
N PHE A 473 -4.71 17.13 -1.74
CA PHE A 473 -5.11 17.31 -0.35
C PHE A 473 -5.91 18.61 -0.19
N LYS A 474 -7.08 18.55 0.44
CA LYS A 474 -7.95 19.73 0.60
C LYS A 474 -8.24 20.01 2.08
N SER A 475 -7.43 20.87 2.68
CA SER A 475 -7.67 21.29 4.05
C SER A 475 -8.73 22.40 4.15
N LYS A 476 -9.60 22.28 5.15
CA LYS A 476 -10.54 23.34 5.55
C LYS A 476 -9.87 24.46 6.38
N SER A 477 -8.72 24.20 7.00
CA SER A 477 -8.03 25.12 7.90
C SER A 477 -6.52 24.99 7.76
N MET A 478 -5.82 26.10 7.54
CA MET A 478 -4.38 26.05 7.34
C MET A 478 -3.62 25.62 8.61
N ALA A 479 -4.14 25.96 9.79
CA ALA A 479 -3.55 25.55 11.06
C ALA A 479 -3.58 24.02 11.28
N ALA A 480 -4.59 23.34 10.73
CA ALA A 480 -4.67 21.88 10.76
C ALA A 480 -3.80 21.21 9.68
N ALA A 481 -3.63 21.88 8.53
CA ALA A 481 -2.81 21.40 7.42
C ALA A 481 -1.31 21.53 7.67
N LEU A 482 -0.90 22.62 8.30
CA LEU A 482 0.48 23.01 8.56
C LEU A 482 0.69 23.27 10.06
N PRO A 483 0.53 22.25 10.92
CA PRO A 483 0.85 22.40 12.34
C PRO A 483 2.38 22.59 12.51
N PRO A 484 2.85 23.27 13.59
CA PRO A 484 4.28 23.55 13.78
C PRO A 484 5.21 22.32 13.66
N PRO A 485 4.86 21.15 14.24
CA PRO A 485 5.69 19.94 14.10
C PRO A 485 5.83 19.42 12.66
N PHE A 486 4.98 19.87 11.73
CA PHE A 486 5.13 19.64 10.29
C PHE A 486 5.90 20.76 9.60
N LEU A 487 5.51 22.00 9.92
CA LEU A 487 5.97 23.20 9.25
C LEU A 487 7.45 23.48 9.52
N ASP A 488 7.89 23.39 10.78
CA ASP A 488 9.27 23.73 11.15
C ASP A 488 10.30 22.77 10.53
N PRO A 489 10.11 21.43 10.52
CA PRO A 489 10.99 20.52 9.79
C PRO A 489 11.05 20.78 8.28
N LEU A 490 9.90 21.05 7.65
CA LEU A 490 9.81 21.32 6.21
C LEU A 490 10.62 22.57 5.84
N PHE A 491 10.48 23.59 6.68
CA PHE A 491 11.21 24.85 6.61
C PHE A 491 12.70 24.71 6.90
N SER A 492 13.10 23.86 7.85
CA SER A 492 14.49 23.54 8.09
C SER A 492 15.19 23.00 6.84
N ILE A 493 14.50 22.12 6.10
CA ILE A 493 15.01 21.56 4.84
C ILE A 493 15.05 22.61 3.73
N SER A 494 14.05 23.50 3.66
CA SER A 494 14.04 24.60 2.67
C SER A 494 15.20 25.58 2.80
N LEU A 495 15.87 25.61 3.96
CA LEU A 495 17.03 26.45 4.23
C LEU A 495 18.36 25.71 4.03
N MET A 496 18.34 24.52 3.45
CA MET A 496 19.55 23.83 3.02
C MET A 496 20.03 24.39 1.68
N GLU A 497 21.35 24.32 1.45
CA GLU A 497 22.02 24.78 0.22
C GLU A 497 21.63 23.97 -1.03
N ASP A 498 20.74 22.97 -0.93
CA ASP A 498 20.37 22.09 -2.04
C ASP A 498 19.09 22.53 -2.76
N SER A 499 19.23 23.05 -3.98
CA SER A 499 18.12 23.53 -4.81
C SER A 499 17.06 22.47 -5.11
N GLU A 500 17.42 21.20 -5.29
CA GLU A 500 16.47 20.11 -5.54
C GLU A 500 15.56 19.88 -4.33
N LEU A 501 16.14 19.80 -3.12
CA LEU A 501 15.36 19.70 -1.88
C LEU A 501 14.45 20.91 -1.68
N ARG A 502 14.94 22.14 -1.95
CA ARG A 502 14.11 23.35 -1.87
C ARG A 502 12.95 23.32 -2.85
N GLN A 503 13.18 22.84 -4.08
CA GLN A 503 12.10 22.67 -5.07
C GLN A 503 11.02 21.72 -4.54
N LEU A 504 11.41 20.56 -3.99
CA LEU A 504 10.47 19.60 -3.42
C LEU A 504 9.65 20.19 -2.26
N VAL A 505 10.28 20.99 -1.39
CA VAL A 505 9.56 21.69 -0.31
C VAL A 505 8.54 22.67 -0.86
N PHE A 506 8.89 23.48 -1.88
CA PHE A 506 7.92 24.38 -2.51
C PHE A 506 6.75 23.61 -3.12
N GLU A 507 6.99 22.47 -3.75
CA GLU A 507 5.92 21.65 -4.31
C GLU A 507 4.96 21.09 -3.25
N ILE A 508 5.49 20.64 -2.11
CA ILE A 508 4.70 20.22 -0.95
C ILE A 508 3.84 21.38 -0.44
N LEU A 509 4.45 22.56 -0.26
CA LEU A 509 3.73 23.76 0.17
C LEU A 509 2.65 24.16 -0.82
N HIS A 510 2.92 24.12 -2.13
CA HIS A 510 1.92 24.44 -3.16
C HIS A 510 0.73 23.49 -3.10
N ASN A 511 0.97 22.19 -2.97
CA ASN A 511 -0.09 21.18 -2.87
C ASN A 511 -0.99 21.40 -1.65
N ILE A 512 -0.43 21.86 -0.53
CA ILE A 512 -1.19 22.10 0.71
C ILE A 512 -1.90 23.46 0.69
N LEU A 513 -1.24 24.49 0.16
CA LEU A 513 -1.76 25.87 0.15
C LEU A 513 -2.85 26.07 -0.91
N ASP A 514 -2.72 25.48 -2.10
CA ASP A 514 -3.60 25.71 -3.26
C ASP A 514 -4.92 24.92 -3.19
N ARG A 515 -5.83 25.34 -2.30
CA ARG A 515 -7.13 24.68 -2.10
C ARG A 515 -8.04 24.67 -3.33
N HIS A 516 -7.84 25.63 -4.24
CA HIS A 516 -8.72 25.85 -5.40
C HIS A 516 -8.10 25.46 -6.74
N ASP A 517 -7.00 24.71 -6.74
CA ASP A 517 -6.34 24.17 -7.93
C ASP A 517 -5.94 25.28 -8.94
N ASN A 518 -5.39 26.41 -8.45
CA ASN A 518 -4.94 27.54 -9.26
C ASN A 518 -3.49 27.40 -9.77
N ARG A 519 -2.67 26.50 -9.22
CA ARG A 519 -1.24 26.31 -9.54
C ARG A 519 -1.00 26.16 -11.04
N ALA A 520 -1.85 25.39 -11.74
CA ALA A 520 -1.72 25.18 -13.18
C ALA A 520 -1.84 26.49 -14.00
N LYS A 521 -2.59 27.48 -13.52
CA LYS A 521 -2.79 28.78 -14.17
C LYS A 521 -1.59 29.71 -13.99
N LEU A 522 -0.80 29.48 -12.94
CA LEU A 522 0.35 30.27 -12.52
C LEU A 522 1.69 29.69 -13.02
N ARG A 523 1.66 28.61 -13.81
CA ARG A 523 2.88 27.93 -14.28
C ARG A 523 3.73 28.85 -15.15
N GLY A 524 5.02 28.93 -14.83
CA GLY A 524 6.01 29.76 -15.53
C GLY A 524 6.00 31.21 -15.06
N ILE A 525 7.12 31.68 -14.55
CA ILE A 525 7.29 33.06 -14.10
C ILE A 525 7.26 34.00 -15.30
N ARG A 526 6.36 35.00 -15.27
CA ARG A 526 6.16 35.98 -16.34
C ARG A 526 5.42 37.21 -15.83
N ILE A 527 5.49 38.29 -16.59
CA ILE A 527 4.60 39.44 -16.48
C ILE A 527 3.24 39.03 -17.06
N ILE A 528 2.19 39.05 -16.24
CA ILE A 528 0.85 38.62 -16.65
C ILE A 528 0.09 39.86 -17.13
N PRO A 529 -0.22 39.98 -18.44
CA PRO A 529 -0.84 41.20 -18.96
C PRO A 529 -2.27 41.41 -18.44
N ASN A 530 -2.99 40.32 -18.17
CA ASN A 530 -4.33 40.37 -17.63
C ASN A 530 -4.62 39.16 -16.72
N VAL A 531 -4.54 39.37 -15.41
CA VAL A 531 -4.82 38.33 -14.40
C VAL A 531 -6.28 37.86 -14.44
N SER A 532 -7.23 38.73 -14.82
CA SER A 532 -8.64 38.34 -14.92
C SER A 532 -8.89 37.24 -15.97
N ALA A 533 -8.06 37.19 -17.03
CA ALA A 533 -8.13 36.16 -18.06
C ALA A 533 -7.76 34.76 -17.54
N LEU A 534 -6.98 34.68 -16.45
CA LEU A 534 -6.61 33.41 -15.81
C LEU A 534 -7.78 32.75 -15.07
N LYS A 535 -8.90 33.47 -14.84
CA LYS A 535 -10.06 32.97 -14.10
C LYS A 535 -9.66 32.33 -12.77
N ILE A 536 -8.90 33.07 -11.96
CA ILE A 536 -8.45 32.64 -10.62
C ILE A 536 -9.68 32.37 -9.74
N LYS A 537 -9.71 31.21 -9.09
CA LYS A 537 -10.74 30.87 -8.11
C LYS A 537 -10.26 31.34 -6.74
N ARG A 538 -11.06 32.16 -6.05
CA ARG A 538 -10.70 32.73 -4.75
C ARG A 538 -11.92 32.76 -3.84
N GLU A 539 -11.72 32.34 -2.60
CA GLU A 539 -12.70 32.47 -1.52
C GLU A 539 -12.24 33.54 -0.52
N LYS A 540 -13.18 34.05 0.29
CA LYS A 540 -12.85 34.98 1.37
C LYS A 540 -12.08 34.23 2.45
N ILE A 541 -10.94 34.78 2.87
CA ILE A 541 -10.11 34.19 3.92
C ILE A 541 -10.91 33.98 5.22
N SER A 542 -10.71 32.82 5.85
CA SER A 542 -11.37 32.46 7.12
C SER A 542 -10.72 33.16 8.31
N LYS A 543 -11.45 33.32 9.42
CA LYS A 543 -10.87 33.87 10.68
C LYS A 543 -9.73 33.01 11.22
N GLN A 544 -9.79 31.69 11.00
CA GLN A 544 -8.74 30.76 11.41
C GLN A 544 -7.47 30.96 10.58
N ASP A 545 -7.60 31.14 9.27
CA ASP A 545 -6.47 31.37 8.38
C ASP A 545 -5.83 32.75 8.62
N VAL A 546 -6.62 33.77 8.98
CA VAL A 546 -6.09 35.06 9.46
C VAL A 546 -5.25 34.87 10.74
N ALA A 547 -5.75 34.09 11.70
CA ALA A 547 -4.99 33.80 12.93
C ALA A 547 -3.71 32.99 12.64
N PHE A 548 -3.77 32.05 11.69
CA PHE A 548 -2.61 31.32 11.20
C PHE A 548 -1.55 32.28 10.62
N MET A 549 -1.94 33.20 9.73
CA MET A 549 -1.00 34.17 9.15
C MET A 549 -0.42 35.12 10.20
N LYS A 550 -1.19 35.51 11.22
CA LYS A 550 -0.67 36.30 12.35
C LYS A 550 0.39 35.56 13.15
N LYS A 551 0.27 34.24 13.30
CA LYS A 551 1.19 33.42 14.09
C LYS A 551 2.40 32.93 13.29
N HIS A 552 2.19 32.48 12.05
CA HIS A 552 3.19 31.77 11.22
C HIS A 552 3.63 32.55 9.98
N GLY A 553 2.99 33.68 9.66
CA GLY A 553 3.32 34.48 8.47
C GLY A 553 4.78 34.92 8.42
N GLN A 554 5.35 35.31 9.56
CA GLN A 554 6.77 35.70 9.64
C GLN A 554 7.73 34.56 9.26
N GLN A 555 7.40 33.31 9.62
CA GLN A 555 8.17 32.15 9.19
C GLN A 555 8.09 32.03 7.66
N LEU A 556 6.88 32.01 7.08
CA LEU A 556 6.68 31.94 5.64
C LEU A 556 7.47 33.01 4.86
N TYR A 557 7.37 34.27 5.30
CA TYR A 557 8.09 35.38 4.67
C TYR A 557 9.61 35.21 4.75
N ARG A 558 10.11 34.72 5.90
CA ARG A 558 11.53 34.47 6.10
C ARG A 558 12.04 33.36 5.18
N HIS A 559 11.28 32.28 5.00
CA HIS A 559 11.66 31.20 4.10
C HIS A 559 11.70 31.64 2.64
N ILE A 560 10.78 32.51 2.22
CA ILE A 560 10.81 33.10 0.88
C ILE A 560 12.03 34.03 0.75
N TYR A 561 12.28 34.89 1.75
CA TYR A 561 13.40 35.82 1.74
C TYR A 561 14.75 35.10 1.63
N LEU A 562 15.01 34.13 2.52
CA LEU A 562 16.25 33.36 2.51
C LEU A 562 16.33 32.45 1.28
N GLY A 563 15.23 31.83 0.87
CA GLY A 563 15.19 30.97 -0.30
C GLY A 563 15.55 31.68 -1.60
N CYS A 564 15.28 32.99 -1.73
CA CYS A 564 15.68 33.80 -2.89
C CYS A 564 17.20 34.07 -2.96
N LYS A 565 17.89 33.94 -1.84
CA LYS A 565 19.28 34.35 -1.65
C LYS A 565 20.28 33.23 -1.91
N GLU A 566 19.83 31.99 -1.96
CA GLU A 566 20.68 30.82 -2.21
C GLU A 566 21.35 30.87 -3.60
N GLU A 567 22.65 30.60 -3.64
CA GLU A 567 23.49 30.78 -4.84
C GLU A 567 23.22 29.75 -5.95
N ASP A 568 22.76 28.55 -5.59
CA ASP A 568 22.48 27.45 -6.52
C ASP A 568 21.04 27.47 -7.07
N ASN A 569 20.30 28.56 -6.84
CA ASN A 569 18.97 28.74 -7.41
C ASN A 569 19.02 28.77 -8.94
N VAL A 570 18.23 27.89 -9.56
CA VAL A 570 18.01 27.87 -11.01
C VAL A 570 16.68 28.53 -11.38
N HIS A 571 16.40 28.70 -12.67
CA HIS A 571 15.12 29.22 -13.17
C HIS A 571 13.91 28.56 -12.48
N LYS A 572 13.96 27.23 -12.30
CA LYS A 572 12.89 26.48 -11.64
C LYS A 572 12.61 26.93 -10.21
N ASN A 573 13.64 27.31 -9.44
CA ASN A 573 13.47 27.81 -8.08
C ASN A 573 12.71 29.14 -8.09
N PHE A 574 13.03 30.06 -9.00
CA PHE A 574 12.33 31.34 -9.13
C PHE A 574 10.86 31.16 -9.60
N GLU A 575 10.57 30.20 -10.49
CA GLU A 575 9.19 29.84 -10.83
C GLU A 575 8.39 29.39 -9.61
N LEU A 576 8.98 28.53 -8.77
CA LEU A 576 8.32 28.00 -7.59
C LEU A 576 8.14 29.09 -6.51
N LEU A 577 9.13 29.97 -6.32
CA LEU A 577 9.05 31.13 -5.43
C LEU A 577 7.92 32.09 -5.86
N PHE A 578 7.83 32.40 -7.16
CA PHE A 578 6.72 33.19 -7.72
C PHE A 578 5.38 32.53 -7.44
N THR A 579 5.29 31.22 -7.67
CA THR A 579 4.08 30.43 -7.42
C THR A 579 3.71 30.45 -5.93
N THR A 580 4.68 30.36 -5.03
CA THR A 580 4.46 30.48 -3.57
C THR A 580 3.84 31.83 -3.22
N LEU A 581 4.44 32.93 -3.68
CA LEU A 581 3.94 34.29 -3.43
C LEU A 581 2.52 34.50 -4.00
N ALA A 582 2.27 34.00 -5.20
CA ALA A 582 0.96 34.08 -5.84
C ALA A 582 -0.11 33.26 -5.11
N ILE A 583 0.18 32.02 -4.72
CA ILE A 583 -0.76 31.17 -3.95
C ILE A 583 -1.04 31.78 -2.58
N LEU A 584 -0.02 32.28 -1.86
CA LEU A 584 -0.22 32.98 -0.60
C LEU A 584 -1.15 34.19 -0.76
N THR A 585 -1.04 34.91 -1.88
CA THR A 585 -1.89 36.06 -2.21
C THR A 585 -3.33 35.63 -2.51
N ILE A 586 -3.52 34.54 -3.25
CA ILE A 586 -4.86 34.04 -3.61
C ILE A 586 -5.58 33.49 -2.37
N GLU A 587 -4.90 32.66 -1.58
CA GLU A 587 -5.52 31.82 -0.55
C GLU A 587 -5.53 32.46 0.84
N LEU A 588 -4.48 33.23 1.18
CA LEU A 588 -4.19 33.66 2.56
C LEU A 588 -4.03 35.18 2.74
N ALA A 589 -4.20 35.99 1.68
CA ALA A 589 -4.06 37.43 1.83
C ALA A 589 -5.35 38.14 2.29
N ASN A 590 -5.23 38.83 3.41
CA ASN A 590 -6.05 39.97 3.82
C ASN A 590 -5.26 41.28 3.66
N GLU A 591 -5.85 42.42 4.03
CA GLU A 591 -5.22 43.75 3.94
C GLU A 591 -3.85 43.83 4.64
N GLU A 592 -3.72 43.25 5.84
CA GLU A 592 -2.46 43.21 6.61
C GLU A 592 -1.39 42.37 5.90
N VAL A 593 -1.77 41.19 5.39
CA VAL A 593 -0.87 40.27 4.69
C VAL A 593 -0.42 40.85 3.35
N VAL A 594 -1.29 41.56 2.61
CA VAL A 594 -0.90 42.27 1.39
C VAL A 594 0.22 43.26 1.67
N ILE A 595 0.10 44.06 2.73
CA ILE A 595 1.14 45.02 3.12
C ILE A 595 2.44 44.30 3.49
N ASP A 596 2.38 43.19 4.25
CA ASP A 596 3.58 42.44 4.60
C ASP A 596 4.25 41.77 3.38
N LEU A 597 3.48 41.32 2.39
CA LEU A 597 4.01 40.78 1.14
C LEU A 597 4.65 41.88 0.25
N ILE A 598 4.10 43.09 0.25
CA ILE A 598 4.74 44.25 -0.40
C ILE A 598 6.05 44.59 0.29
N ARG A 599 6.08 44.63 1.63
CA ARG A 599 7.31 44.86 2.40
C ARG A 599 8.37 43.80 2.13
N LEU A 600 7.96 42.54 1.97
CA LEU A 600 8.85 41.45 1.57
C LEU A 600 9.41 41.67 0.15
N ALA A 601 8.58 42.07 -0.82
CA ALA A 601 9.02 42.35 -2.19
C ALA A 601 10.03 43.51 -2.26
N ILE A 602 9.81 44.57 -1.48
CA ILE A 602 10.76 45.69 -1.33
C ILE A 602 12.07 45.19 -0.70
N ALA A 603 12.00 44.40 0.38
CA ALA A 603 13.20 43.87 1.01
C ALA A 603 14.01 42.94 0.09
N LEU A 604 13.35 42.15 -0.76
CA LEU A 604 14.01 41.34 -1.79
C LEU A 604 14.73 42.20 -2.83
N GLN A 605 14.10 43.29 -3.28
CA GLN A 605 14.74 44.25 -4.18
C GLN A 605 15.97 44.90 -3.51
N GLU A 606 15.83 45.39 -2.28
CA GLU A 606 16.94 45.99 -1.53
C GLU A 606 18.10 45.01 -1.30
N MET A 607 17.80 43.74 -1.03
CA MET A 607 18.82 42.68 -0.91
C MET A 607 19.65 42.54 -2.20
N ALA A 608 18.98 42.55 -3.36
CA ALA A 608 19.66 42.46 -4.64
C ALA A 608 20.45 43.75 -4.99
N LEU A 609 20.02 44.92 -4.51
CA LEU A 609 20.73 46.19 -4.73
C LEU A 609 21.94 46.37 -3.81
N ASN A 610 21.78 46.15 -2.51
CA ASN A 610 22.84 46.32 -1.51
C ASN A 610 23.95 45.30 -1.69
N ASN A 611 23.58 44.06 -2.04
CA ASN A 611 24.50 42.96 -2.30
C ASN A 611 25.57 42.75 -1.22
N GLU A 612 25.21 42.92 0.06
CA GLU A 612 26.14 42.81 1.20
C GLU A 612 26.82 41.43 1.26
N GLU A 613 26.21 40.42 0.65
CA GLU A 613 26.63 39.02 0.69
C GLU A 613 27.22 38.51 -0.63
N ASN A 614 27.54 39.41 -1.57
CA ASN A 614 28.20 39.08 -2.84
C ASN A 614 27.47 38.04 -3.71
N LEU A 615 26.15 38.17 -3.82
CA LEU A 615 25.32 37.29 -4.64
C LEU A 615 25.72 37.35 -6.13
N PRO A 616 25.68 36.21 -6.85
CA PRO A 616 25.91 36.18 -8.30
C PRO A 616 24.92 37.08 -9.05
N MET A 617 25.38 37.74 -10.13
CA MET A 617 24.54 38.68 -10.89
C MET A 617 23.26 38.03 -11.44
N PHE A 618 23.33 36.76 -11.85
CA PHE A 618 22.16 35.99 -12.27
C PHE A 618 21.10 35.91 -11.15
N ILE A 619 21.52 35.64 -9.91
CA ILE A 619 20.61 35.58 -8.75
C ILE A 619 20.02 36.95 -8.47
N ARG A 620 20.84 38.01 -8.50
CA ARG A 620 20.38 39.40 -8.30
C ARG A 620 19.32 39.81 -9.33
N CYS A 621 19.58 39.55 -10.61
CA CYS A 621 18.63 39.82 -11.69
C CYS A 621 17.39 38.90 -11.59
N GLY A 622 17.56 37.64 -11.19
CA GLY A 622 16.46 36.71 -10.95
C GLY A 622 15.52 37.17 -9.83
N ILE A 623 16.06 37.72 -8.73
CA ILE A 623 15.28 38.34 -7.66
C ILE A 623 14.50 39.55 -8.19
N MET A 624 15.13 40.40 -9.00
CA MET A 624 14.48 41.57 -9.61
C MET A 624 13.32 41.18 -10.53
N ALA A 625 13.51 40.14 -11.33
CA ALA A 625 12.49 39.56 -12.19
C ALA A 625 11.34 38.93 -11.37
N LEU A 626 11.66 38.26 -10.26
CA LEU A 626 10.67 37.74 -9.32
C LEU A 626 9.81 38.85 -8.71
N VAL A 627 10.44 39.93 -8.24
CA VAL A 627 9.74 41.10 -7.68
C VAL A 627 8.85 41.75 -8.74
N ALA A 628 9.32 41.93 -9.98
CA ALA A 628 8.53 42.49 -11.07
C ALA A 628 7.29 41.63 -11.38
N ALA A 629 7.49 40.33 -11.58
CA ALA A 629 6.40 39.39 -11.85
C ALA A 629 5.38 39.37 -10.71
N TYR A 630 5.86 39.34 -9.47
CA TYR A 630 4.98 39.28 -8.30
C TYR A 630 4.19 40.57 -8.10
N LEU A 631 4.82 41.75 -8.16
CA LEU A 631 4.11 43.02 -7.98
C LEU A 631 3.13 43.28 -9.14
N ASN A 632 3.47 42.86 -10.36
CA ASN A 632 2.53 42.86 -11.49
C ASN A 632 1.27 42.03 -11.20
N PHE A 633 1.45 40.82 -10.66
CA PHE A 633 0.35 39.95 -10.28
C PHE A 633 -0.46 40.53 -9.11
N LEU A 634 0.22 40.96 -8.04
CA LEU A 634 -0.39 41.47 -6.82
C LEU A 634 -1.23 42.73 -7.10
N SER A 635 -0.69 43.68 -7.88
CA SER A 635 -1.40 44.92 -8.19
C SER A 635 -2.74 44.68 -8.88
N GLN A 636 -2.77 43.77 -9.85
CA GLN A 636 -4.00 43.35 -10.52
C GLN A 636 -4.96 42.59 -9.60
N MET A 637 -4.44 41.81 -8.64
CA MET A 637 -5.25 41.06 -7.67
C MET A 637 -5.93 41.94 -6.62
N ILE A 638 -5.27 43.03 -6.18
CA ILE A 638 -5.86 43.99 -5.24
C ILE A 638 -6.77 45.02 -5.95
N ALA A 639 -6.67 45.12 -7.28
CA ALA A 639 -7.45 46.00 -8.13
C ALA A 639 -7.40 47.49 -7.69
N ASN A 640 -6.24 47.96 -7.21
CA ASN A 640 -5.99 49.37 -6.90
C ASN A 640 -5.40 50.07 -8.14
N PRO A 641 -6.14 50.98 -8.82
CA PRO A 641 -5.69 51.55 -10.09
C PRO A 641 -4.38 52.36 -10.02
N PRO A 642 -4.16 53.26 -9.03
CA PRO A 642 -2.87 53.94 -8.86
C PRO A 642 -1.69 52.99 -8.75
N PHE A 643 -1.84 51.94 -7.93
CA PHE A 643 -0.79 50.94 -7.74
C PHE A 643 -0.52 50.12 -9.01
N CYS A 644 -1.57 49.72 -9.74
CA CYS A 644 -1.43 49.07 -11.05
C CYS A 644 -0.68 49.94 -12.06
N GLN A 645 -0.99 51.25 -12.11
CA GLN A 645 -0.34 52.20 -13.02
C GLN A 645 1.14 52.37 -12.67
N HIS A 646 1.47 52.55 -11.40
CA HIS A 646 2.86 52.63 -10.95
C HIS A 646 3.65 51.37 -11.31
N VAL A 647 3.11 50.19 -11.00
CA VAL A 647 3.78 48.92 -11.32
C VAL A 647 3.97 48.73 -12.82
N SER A 648 2.95 49.06 -13.63
CA SER A 648 3.04 48.96 -15.10
C SER A 648 4.10 49.90 -15.66
N LYS A 649 4.17 51.14 -15.15
CA LYS A 649 5.20 52.12 -15.54
C LYS A 649 6.62 51.62 -15.29
N VAL A 650 6.89 51.05 -14.11
CA VAL A 650 8.21 50.49 -13.79
C VAL A 650 8.55 49.32 -14.71
N ILE A 651 7.58 48.45 -15.03
CA ILE A 651 7.78 47.33 -15.94
C ILE A 651 8.06 47.80 -17.37
N GLU A 652 7.34 48.82 -17.85
CA GLU A 652 7.58 49.43 -19.17
C GLU A 652 9.00 50.01 -19.27
N LEU A 653 9.45 50.76 -18.24
CA LEU A 653 10.81 51.30 -18.19
C LEU A 653 11.86 50.18 -18.17
N ARG A 654 11.67 49.12 -17.37
CA ARG A 654 12.56 47.93 -17.40
C ARG A 654 12.59 47.28 -18.77
N ASN A 655 11.46 47.20 -19.48
CA ASN A 655 11.40 46.58 -20.79
C ASN A 655 12.17 47.39 -21.85
N MET A 656 12.29 48.70 -21.67
CA MET A 656 13.06 49.58 -22.56
C MET A 656 14.55 49.60 -22.22
N ASP A 657 14.89 49.80 -20.94
CA ASP A 657 16.26 50.16 -20.53
C ASP A 657 17.01 49.03 -19.81
N ALA A 658 16.30 48.07 -19.20
CA ALA A 658 16.90 47.01 -18.39
C ALA A 658 16.14 45.66 -18.48
N PRO A 659 16.04 45.06 -19.68
CA PRO A 659 15.22 43.86 -19.90
C PRO A 659 15.68 42.65 -19.06
N TYR A 660 16.95 42.59 -18.66
CA TYR A 660 17.52 41.58 -17.77
C TYR A 660 16.91 41.59 -16.35
N LEU A 661 16.14 42.61 -15.97
CA LEU A 661 15.38 42.68 -14.71
C LEU A 661 13.95 42.10 -14.84
N LEU A 662 13.61 41.53 -15.99
CA LEU A 662 12.30 40.94 -16.29
C LEU A 662 12.42 39.44 -16.56
N PRO A 663 11.42 38.63 -16.12
CA PRO A 663 11.47 37.18 -16.22
C PRO A 663 11.54 36.68 -17.67
N GLU A 664 10.97 37.42 -18.63
CA GLU A 664 10.97 37.06 -20.05
C GLU A 664 12.37 37.01 -20.66
N HIS A 665 13.36 37.66 -20.05
CA HIS A 665 14.72 37.78 -20.60
C HIS A 665 15.76 37.04 -19.75
N ILE A 666 15.77 37.25 -18.42
CA ILE A 666 16.81 36.69 -17.54
C ILE A 666 16.89 35.16 -17.56
N PHE A 667 15.76 34.50 -17.79
CA PHE A 667 15.65 33.04 -17.81
C PHE A 667 15.75 32.44 -19.22
N ARG A 668 16.07 33.24 -20.25
CA ARG A 668 16.40 32.72 -21.59
C ARG A 668 17.85 32.26 -21.67
N ASP A 669 18.11 31.28 -22.53
CA ASP A 669 19.47 30.86 -22.84
C ASP A 669 20.31 32.03 -23.36
N LYS A 670 21.45 32.28 -22.69
CA LYS A 670 22.43 33.34 -23.03
C LYS A 670 21.91 34.78 -22.88
N CYS A 671 21.17 35.08 -21.81
CA CYS A 671 20.87 36.47 -21.44
C CYS A 671 22.16 37.26 -21.14
N PRO A 672 22.40 38.43 -21.75
CA PRO A 672 23.48 39.31 -21.33
C PRO A 672 23.17 39.85 -19.92
N LEU A 673 24.10 39.66 -18.99
CA LEU A 673 24.00 40.16 -17.62
C LEU A 673 24.75 41.49 -17.50
N PRO A 674 24.23 42.45 -16.72
CA PRO A 674 24.93 43.72 -16.47
C PRO A 674 26.18 43.51 -15.59
N GLU A 675 27.10 44.46 -15.61
CA GLU A 675 28.30 44.44 -14.74
C GLU A 675 27.94 44.83 -13.28
N SER A 676 27.04 45.78 -13.09
CA SER A 676 26.52 46.24 -11.80
C SER A 676 25.02 46.53 -11.86
N LEU A 677 24.39 46.69 -10.69
CA LEU A 677 23.06 47.29 -10.56
C LEU A 677 23.24 48.63 -9.85
N ASP A 678 23.04 49.72 -10.55
CA ASP A 678 23.27 51.06 -10.01
C ASP A 678 22.05 51.53 -9.22
N LYS A 679 22.27 51.99 -7.99
CA LYS A 679 21.19 52.48 -7.10
C LYS A 679 20.61 53.81 -7.58
N GLU A 680 21.33 54.53 -8.44
CA GLU A 680 20.91 55.83 -8.97
C GLU A 680 19.82 55.71 -10.04
N ASP A 681 19.63 54.53 -10.64
CA ASP A 681 18.55 54.20 -11.58
C ASP A 681 17.19 54.02 -10.88
N SER A 682 16.86 54.93 -9.97
CA SER A 682 15.66 54.91 -9.13
C SER A 682 14.35 54.68 -9.90
N GLN A 683 14.26 55.13 -11.15
CA GLN A 683 13.10 54.94 -12.02
C GLN A 683 12.87 53.48 -12.48
N LEU A 684 13.90 52.63 -12.43
CA LEU A 684 13.81 51.20 -12.76
C LEU A 684 13.41 50.35 -11.55
N TYR A 685 13.36 50.92 -10.35
CA TYR A 685 13.08 50.22 -9.10
C TYR A 685 11.76 50.65 -8.50
N PHE A 686 11.11 49.72 -7.78
CA PHE A 686 9.88 50.03 -7.06
C PHE A 686 10.22 50.86 -5.82
N GLN A 687 9.82 52.13 -5.81
CA GLN A 687 10.13 53.07 -4.73
C GLN A 687 9.09 52.96 -3.60
N THR A 688 9.56 52.78 -2.36
CA THR A 688 8.68 52.64 -1.18
C THR A 688 7.74 53.84 -1.01
N ALA A 689 8.21 55.06 -1.29
CA ALA A 689 7.40 56.27 -1.19
C ALA A 689 6.24 56.28 -2.20
N ASP A 690 6.53 56.02 -3.47
CA ASP A 690 5.52 55.97 -4.54
C ASP A 690 4.48 54.87 -4.31
N MET A 691 4.93 53.69 -3.84
CA MET A 691 4.04 52.59 -3.49
C MET A 691 3.13 52.93 -2.30
N ALA A 692 3.65 53.63 -1.29
CA ALA A 692 2.86 54.09 -0.15
C ALA A 692 1.83 55.15 -0.56
N GLU A 693 2.18 56.07 -1.45
CA GLU A 693 1.26 57.06 -2.00
C GLU A 693 0.14 56.39 -2.81
N CYS A 694 0.47 55.41 -3.65
CA CYS A 694 -0.52 54.65 -4.43
C CYS A 694 -1.52 53.88 -3.54
N LEU A 695 -1.11 53.52 -2.32
CA LEU A 695 -1.91 52.75 -1.36
C LEU A 695 -2.53 53.61 -0.25
N ALA A 696 -2.41 54.94 -0.30
CA ALA A 696 -2.84 55.87 0.74
C ALA A 696 -4.38 55.99 0.95
N GLY A 697 -5.17 55.01 0.50
CA GLY A 697 -6.63 54.97 0.62
C GLY A 697 -7.15 54.13 1.81
N PRO A 698 -8.46 54.22 2.11
CA PRO A 698 -9.08 53.38 3.13
C PRO A 698 -9.01 51.91 2.72
N GLY A 699 -8.38 51.08 3.56
CA GLY A 699 -8.27 49.63 3.37
C GLY A 699 -6.86 49.07 3.52
N TYR A 700 -5.80 49.86 3.30
CA TYR A 700 -4.42 49.40 3.49
C TYR A 700 -3.67 50.33 4.42
N ASN A 701 -2.92 49.77 5.38
CA ASN A 701 -2.07 50.56 6.26
C ASN A 701 -0.73 50.85 5.57
N ALA A 702 -0.73 51.86 4.68
CA ALA A 702 0.43 52.26 3.90
C ALA A 702 1.60 52.77 4.76
N GLU A 703 1.34 53.28 5.98
CA GLU A 703 2.39 53.75 6.90
C GLU A 703 3.37 52.63 7.27
N ARG A 704 2.89 51.38 7.36
CA ARG A 704 3.74 50.22 7.66
C ARG A 704 4.76 49.91 6.56
N LEU A 705 4.59 50.41 5.33
CA LEU A 705 5.57 50.25 4.26
C LEU A 705 6.89 50.96 4.57
N SER A 706 6.85 52.03 5.38
CA SER A 706 8.05 52.74 5.85
C SER A 706 8.90 51.91 6.81
N ILE A 707 8.36 50.83 7.40
CA ILE A 707 9.08 49.92 8.28
C ILE A 707 9.64 48.77 7.42
N PRO A 708 10.96 48.68 7.19
CA PRO A 708 11.53 47.60 6.39
C PRO A 708 11.17 46.22 6.94
N TYR A 709 11.00 45.24 6.06
CA TYR A 709 10.92 43.85 6.50
C TYR A 709 12.31 43.40 6.96
N VAL A 710 12.37 42.78 8.14
CA VAL A 710 13.61 42.20 8.68
C VAL A 710 13.36 40.71 8.92
N PRO A 711 14.15 39.79 8.33
CA PRO A 711 13.99 38.36 8.53
C PRO A 711 14.40 37.97 9.96
N GLN A 712 13.43 37.90 10.89
CA GLN A 712 13.68 37.57 12.30
C GLN A 712 13.78 36.05 12.53
N VAL A 713 14.72 35.62 13.39
CA VAL A 713 14.80 34.23 13.85
C VAL A 713 13.71 33.98 14.91
N THR A 714 12.82 33.03 14.67
CA THR A 714 11.77 32.64 15.63
C THR A 714 12.37 31.90 16.85
N GLY A 715 11.83 32.16 18.04
CA GLY A 715 12.43 31.78 19.33
C GLY A 715 12.72 30.29 19.57
N GLU A 716 12.09 29.37 18.84
CA GLU A 716 12.30 27.93 18.97
C GLU A 716 13.62 27.44 18.33
N GLU A 717 14.18 28.14 17.34
CA GLU A 717 15.45 27.74 16.68
C GLU A 717 16.70 28.04 17.52
N ARG A 718 16.60 28.86 18.58
CA ARG A 718 17.74 29.13 19.49
C ARG A 718 18.24 27.87 20.21
N LEU A 719 17.39 26.85 20.34
CA LEU A 719 17.71 25.59 21.02
C LEU A 719 18.23 24.51 20.06
N SER A 720 17.90 24.60 18.76
CA SER A 720 18.19 23.58 17.74
C SER A 720 19.52 23.79 17.02
N ARG A 721 20.03 25.04 16.99
CA ARG A 721 21.33 25.36 16.40
C ARG A 721 22.36 25.65 17.49
N ARG A 722 23.20 24.67 17.83
CA ARG A 722 24.62 25.01 18.10
C ARG A 722 25.20 25.45 16.75
N PRO A 723 25.59 26.71 16.57
CA PRO A 723 25.99 27.20 15.26
C PRO A 723 27.28 26.50 14.80
N ILE A 724 27.26 26.04 13.55
CA ILE A 724 28.47 25.82 12.78
C ILE A 724 29.14 27.19 12.67
N ILE A 725 30.37 27.25 13.17
CA ILE A 725 31.19 28.44 13.31
C ILE A 725 31.46 29.02 11.92
N PHE A 726 30.86 30.16 11.60
CA PHE A 726 31.41 31.06 10.58
C PHE A 726 32.59 31.80 11.20
N PHE A 727 33.78 31.56 10.66
CA PHE A 727 34.99 32.30 11.01
C PHE A 727 34.81 33.77 10.66
N LYS A 728 34.65 34.62 11.68
CA LYS A 728 35.25 35.96 11.75
C LYS A 728 35.23 36.48 13.20
N GLU A 729 36.44 36.74 13.68
CA GLU A 729 36.82 37.46 14.91
C GLU A 729 36.26 36.95 16.25
N ILE A 730 36.93 35.93 16.80
CA ILE A 730 36.83 35.58 18.22
C ILE A 730 38.20 35.82 18.86
N THR A 731 38.27 36.74 19.82
CA THR A 731 39.49 37.05 20.58
C THR A 731 39.92 35.88 21.47
N PHE A 732 41.24 35.77 21.71
CA PHE A 732 41.89 34.66 22.43
C PHE A 732 41.32 34.39 23.84
N GLU A 733 40.77 35.40 24.52
CA GLU A 733 40.10 35.23 25.81
C GLU A 733 38.79 34.43 25.73
N THR A 734 38.03 34.58 24.64
CA THR A 734 36.74 33.89 24.48
C THR A 734 36.93 32.40 24.19
N LEU A 735 38.01 32.06 23.45
CA LEU A 735 38.44 30.67 23.23
C LEU A 735 38.88 30.00 24.53
N LYS A 736 39.55 30.73 25.43
CA LYS A 736 39.96 30.19 26.75
C LYS A 736 38.77 29.86 27.65
N LYS A 737 37.68 30.64 27.59
CA LYS A 737 36.45 30.36 28.35
C LYS A 737 35.60 29.22 27.76
N ALA A 738 35.67 28.99 26.45
CA ALA A 738 34.87 27.95 25.79
C ALA A 738 35.46 26.53 25.93
N ILE A 739 36.75 26.41 26.20
CA ILE A 739 37.45 25.11 26.34
C ILE A 739 37.30 24.52 27.76
N ASP A 740 36.81 25.29 28.74
CA ASP A 740 36.66 24.85 30.13
C ASP A 740 35.31 24.11 30.39
N THR A 741 34.97 23.15 29.53
CA THR A 741 33.78 22.28 29.67
C THR A 741 33.99 21.07 30.58
N THR A 742 35.19 20.90 31.11
CA THR A 742 35.55 19.84 32.08
C THR A 742 34.72 19.91 33.35
N GLY A 743 34.42 21.11 33.86
CA GLY A 743 33.65 21.28 35.10
C GLY A 743 32.19 20.78 35.03
N LEU A 744 31.54 20.89 33.87
CA LEU A 744 30.13 20.48 33.68
C LEU A 744 29.99 18.96 33.57
N GLU A 745 30.88 18.30 32.83
CA GLU A 745 30.91 16.83 32.76
C GLU A 745 31.30 16.20 34.09
N GLU A 746 32.20 16.83 34.84
CA GLU A 746 32.65 16.34 36.14
C GLU A 746 31.57 16.52 37.22
N GLN A 747 30.79 17.61 37.13
CA GLN A 747 29.61 17.84 37.97
C GLN A 747 28.47 16.84 37.64
N GLU A 748 28.27 16.48 36.38
CA GLU A 748 27.28 15.47 35.99
C GLU A 748 27.72 14.05 36.39
N ARG A 749 29.02 13.72 36.24
CA ARG A 749 29.59 12.47 36.76
C ARG A 749 29.49 12.41 38.29
N ALA A 750 29.74 13.50 39.00
CA ALA A 750 29.58 13.58 40.45
C ALA A 750 28.12 13.38 40.88
N LYS A 751 27.15 14.01 40.21
CA LYS A 751 25.72 13.78 40.46
C LYS A 751 25.31 12.34 40.20
N ARG A 752 25.75 11.73 39.09
CA ARG A 752 25.45 10.30 38.79
C ARG A 752 26.06 9.38 39.83
N ARG A 753 27.29 9.66 40.30
CA ARG A 753 27.96 8.91 41.36
C ARG A 753 27.22 9.02 42.69
N GLN A 754 26.73 10.22 43.04
CA GLN A 754 25.98 10.48 44.27
C GLN A 754 24.60 9.81 44.27
N VAL A 755 23.95 9.73 43.10
CA VAL A 755 22.68 8.99 42.92
C VAL A 755 22.91 7.48 43.04
N MET A 756 23.97 6.95 42.42
CA MET A 756 24.35 5.54 42.55
C MET A 756 24.68 5.16 44.00
N GLU A 757 25.44 6.01 44.70
CA GLU A 757 25.80 5.78 46.09
C GLU A 757 24.57 5.81 47.02
N LYS A 758 23.61 6.72 46.77
CA LYS A 758 22.33 6.72 47.47
C LYS A 758 21.52 5.44 47.22
N PHE A 759 21.47 4.95 45.98
CA PHE A 759 20.78 3.69 45.67
C PHE A 759 21.45 2.45 46.28
N GLN A 760 22.77 2.50 46.51
CA GLN A 760 23.51 1.38 47.10
C GLN A 760 23.52 1.38 48.64
N LYS A 761 23.37 2.55 49.28
CA LYS A 761 23.54 2.69 50.74
C LYS A 761 22.28 3.07 51.50
N ALA A 762 21.25 3.62 50.84
CA ALA A 762 20.03 4.03 51.52
C ALA A 762 19.09 2.82 51.76
N PRO A 763 18.44 2.73 52.93
CA PRO A 763 17.40 1.73 53.18
C PRO A 763 16.23 1.91 52.22
N PHE A 764 15.59 0.80 51.85
CA PHE A 764 14.55 0.77 50.82
C PHE A 764 13.38 1.71 51.14
N GLU A 765 13.03 1.88 52.42
CA GLU A 765 11.98 2.80 52.85
C GLU A 765 12.28 4.26 52.49
N GLU A 766 13.55 4.68 52.52
CA GLU A 766 13.95 6.05 52.18
C GLU A 766 13.91 6.31 50.67
N ILE A 767 14.25 5.30 49.87
CA ILE A 767 14.16 5.35 48.40
C ILE A 767 12.68 5.36 47.96
N ALA A 768 11.84 4.56 48.60
CA ALA A 768 10.40 4.50 48.35
C ALA A 768 9.72 5.83 48.70
N ALA A 769 10.00 6.39 49.88
CA ALA A 769 9.44 7.68 50.31
C ALA A 769 9.85 8.84 49.38
N HIS A 770 11.08 8.83 48.85
CA HIS A 770 11.52 9.84 47.90
C HIS A 770 10.85 9.70 46.52
N CYS A 771 10.55 8.47 46.09
CA CYS A 771 9.79 8.23 44.85
C CYS A 771 8.32 8.63 45.02
N GLU A 772 7.69 8.30 46.16
CA GLU A 772 6.32 8.72 46.49
C GLU A 772 6.21 10.24 46.60
N SER A 773 7.16 10.92 47.25
CA SER A 773 7.18 12.39 47.32
C SER A 773 7.22 13.05 45.94
N LYS A 774 8.01 12.51 45.00
CA LYS A 774 8.05 13.00 43.62
C LYS A 774 6.76 12.69 42.86
N ALA A 775 6.18 11.50 43.05
CA ALA A 775 4.90 11.14 42.45
C ALA A 775 3.77 12.05 42.96
N ASN A 776 3.75 12.34 44.26
CA ASN A 776 2.78 13.23 44.89
C ASN A 776 2.93 14.67 44.38
N MET A 777 4.15 15.20 44.24
CA MET A 777 4.36 16.51 43.60
C MET A 777 3.84 16.56 42.16
N LEU A 778 4.01 15.48 41.41
CA LEU A 778 3.53 15.39 40.03
C LEU A 778 2.00 15.34 40.01
N HIS A 779 1.39 14.61 40.93
CA HIS A 779 -0.05 14.55 41.14
C HIS A 779 -0.64 15.89 41.57
N ASP A 780 -0.01 16.60 42.50
CA ASP A 780 -0.42 17.95 42.93
C ASP A 780 -0.34 18.97 41.78
N ARG A 781 0.70 18.86 40.94
CA ARG A 781 0.83 19.67 39.72
C ARG A 781 -0.25 19.36 38.70
N LEU A 782 -0.55 18.08 38.48
CA LEU A 782 -1.65 17.66 37.61
C LEU A 782 -3.01 18.12 38.15
N ALA A 783 -3.24 18.00 39.46
CA ALA A 783 -4.45 18.49 40.12
C ALA A 783 -4.61 20.01 39.99
N GLN A 784 -3.53 20.79 40.13
CA GLN A 784 -3.54 22.24 39.86
C GLN A 784 -3.89 22.56 38.41
N ILE A 785 -3.37 21.78 37.45
CA ILE A 785 -3.67 21.96 36.03
C ILE A 785 -5.15 21.65 35.76
N PHE A 786 -5.70 20.59 36.36
CA PHE A 786 -7.12 20.26 36.23
C PHE A 786 -8.03 21.32 36.88
N GLU A 787 -7.71 21.82 38.08
CA GLU A 787 -8.42 22.94 38.74
C GLU A 787 -8.45 24.21 37.86
N LEU A 788 -7.33 24.53 37.19
CA LEU A 788 -7.24 25.67 36.28
C LEU A 788 -8.05 25.47 34.98
N THR A 789 -8.34 24.23 34.60
CA THR A 789 -9.04 23.90 33.35
C THR A 789 -10.56 23.79 33.55
N ILE A 790 -11.03 23.56 34.79
CA ILE A 790 -12.45 23.28 35.11
C ILE A 790 -13.23 24.54 35.56
N ARG A 791 -12.57 25.66 35.90
CA ARG A 791 -13.29 26.91 36.25
C ARG A 791 -13.80 27.67 35.02
N PRO A 792 -15.10 27.96 34.90
CA PRO A 792 -15.59 28.91 33.91
C PRO A 792 -15.20 30.35 34.31
N PRO A 793 -14.96 31.26 33.35
CA PRO A 793 -14.59 32.64 33.66
C PRO A 793 -15.76 33.40 34.31
N PRO A 794 -15.51 34.38 35.19
CA PRO A 794 -16.57 35.19 35.77
C PRO A 794 -17.19 36.06 34.68
N SER A 795 -18.52 36.01 34.55
CA SER A 795 -19.27 36.90 33.66
C SER A 795 -19.46 38.27 34.31
N PRO A 796 -19.37 39.39 33.55
CA PRO A 796 -19.58 40.73 34.06
C PRO A 796 -21.08 41.09 34.10
N SER A 797 -21.45 41.89 35.10
CA SER A 797 -22.66 42.73 35.22
C SER A 797 -23.83 42.18 36.08
N GLY A 798 -24.20 42.98 37.09
CA GLY A 798 -25.61 43.23 37.44
C GLY A 798 -26.10 42.81 38.82
N VAL A 799 -26.19 43.77 39.74
CA VAL A 799 -26.92 43.70 41.02
C VAL A 799 -28.44 43.70 40.73
N VAL A 800 -29.27 42.88 41.40
CA VAL A 800 -30.61 43.22 42.00
C VAL A 800 -31.11 42.06 42.89
N SER A 801 -31.80 42.45 43.97
CA SER A 801 -32.31 41.73 45.14
C SER A 801 -33.52 40.78 44.96
N ILE A 802 -33.53 39.76 45.83
CA ILE A 802 -34.58 38.88 46.39
C ILE A 802 -36.07 39.10 45.97
N SER A 803 -36.73 38.04 45.47
CA SER A 803 -38.04 37.56 45.99
C SER A 803 -38.43 36.15 45.48
N ALA A 804 -38.91 35.33 46.43
CA ALA A 804 -39.83 34.18 46.33
C ALA A 804 -39.70 33.14 45.17
N GLY A 805 -39.10 32.00 45.53
CA GLY A 805 -39.48 30.62 45.19
C GLY A 805 -39.86 30.23 43.75
N HIS A 806 -39.02 29.44 43.08
CA HIS A 806 -39.34 28.11 42.52
C HIS A 806 -38.11 27.48 41.83
N THR A 807 -37.99 26.14 41.99
CA THR A 807 -37.25 25.14 41.18
C THR A 807 -35.85 25.47 40.66
N GLN A 808 -34.82 24.86 41.27
CA GLN A 808 -33.47 24.77 40.71
C GLN A 808 -33.48 23.97 39.40
N HIS A 809 -33.21 24.63 38.27
CA HIS A 809 -32.77 23.95 37.06
C HIS A 809 -31.29 23.60 37.20
N GLN A 810 -30.99 22.30 37.25
CA GLN A 810 -29.62 21.78 37.18
C GLN A 810 -29.09 22.05 35.76
N SER A 811 -28.01 22.82 35.64
CA SER A 811 -27.34 23.06 34.36
C SER A 811 -26.67 21.77 33.88
N VAL A 812 -27.08 21.30 32.70
CA VAL A 812 -26.47 20.14 32.02
C VAL A 812 -25.00 20.45 31.74
N PRO A 813 -24.04 19.61 32.17
CA PRO A 813 -22.63 19.79 31.89
C PRO A 813 -22.34 19.82 30.38
N VAL A 814 -21.39 20.66 29.96
CA VAL A 814 -21.05 20.87 28.53
C VAL A 814 -20.64 19.58 27.81
N TYR A 815 -20.15 18.57 28.52
CA TYR A 815 -19.78 17.28 27.94
C TYR A 815 -21.00 16.44 27.53
N GLU A 816 -22.12 16.50 28.26
CA GLU A 816 -23.39 15.85 27.90
C GLU A 816 -24.04 16.50 26.67
N MET A 817 -23.75 17.78 26.40
CA MET A 817 -24.23 18.46 25.20
C MET A 817 -23.40 18.17 23.95
N LYS A 818 -22.12 17.77 24.08
CA LYS A 818 -21.20 17.59 22.96
C LYS A 818 -21.06 16.15 22.48
N PHE A 819 -21.37 15.16 23.33
CA PHE A 819 -21.21 13.75 23.00
C PHE A 819 -22.37 12.87 23.55
N PRO A 820 -23.61 13.04 23.06
CA PRO A 820 -24.76 12.28 23.56
C PRO A 820 -24.65 10.77 23.28
N ASP A 821 -23.92 10.37 22.25
CA ASP A 821 -23.86 8.98 21.76
C ASP A 821 -22.91 8.06 22.57
N LEU A 822 -22.17 8.60 23.54
CA LEU A 822 -21.25 7.84 24.41
C LEU A 822 -21.92 7.31 25.69
N CYS A 823 -23.22 7.56 25.90
CA CYS A 823 -23.95 7.13 27.10
C CYS A 823 -25.15 6.21 26.80
N VAL A 824 -25.20 5.58 25.62
CA VAL A 824 -26.10 4.45 25.37
C VAL A 824 -25.29 3.19 25.17
N TYR A 825 -24.73 2.67 26.26
CA TYR A 825 -24.51 1.24 26.54
C TYR A 825 -24.37 1.01 28.03
#